data_AF-A0A960X0B6-F1
#
_entry.id   AF-A0A960X0B6-F1
#
_cell.length_a   1.000
_cell.length_b   1.000
_cell.length_c   1.000
_cell.angle_alpha   90.00
_cell.angle_beta   90.00
_cell.angle_gamma   90.00
#
_symmetry.space_group_name_H-M   'P 1'
#
loop_
_entity.id
_entity.type
_entity.pdbx_description
1 polymer ?
#
loop_
_entity_poly.entity_id
_entity_poly.type
_entity_poly.pdbx_seq_one_letter_code
_entity_poly.pdbx_strand_id
1 'polypeptide(L)'
;MRFPPGQKTSLLSIFQIGLIFCGLGGSGAVAAEAGKTSFTNDVLPFLTKAGCAGGNCHAKPEGQNNFKLSIFAYDPVNDYREIVMDDRGRRVFPAAPEQSLLLLKATGSVPHEGGTRFEKGSEAWNTILRWMEEGMPMSDPSEPKLEKVEVSPEEQISALNAAHQLKVTARYSDGSVRDVTRLADYLSNEHELATVDEAGVVKVGSVTGEAVIVARYMGMVDVARFTVPPEKTLPDSLYSALPVNNEVDRLVYARLKKLGLLPSDGCKDEEFLRRATLDVLGRLPSRDEVITFAGDRAPDRRDKVVERLLQDDGYADYWAVKWGDLIRPNPSRVGVKPVYLLDDWLRESFRQNKPWNEMVRELLTAQGSSHQYGPVAMFRDKREPEDMGAFVSQIFLGVRMDCARCHHHPNEKWSMEDYYQLAAFFGQMKRKGQGISAPISGEPEYWWYAPGGSGVTHPVTDAVMVPRPPDGPEMPYVDGQDPRTGLADWMASSENPFFARAIVNRIWGDFFGRGIVEPVDDFRASNPASNEALLDWLAQDFVQHGYDLKHLMGVLMRSHTYQLSSMPTAHNVADSKNFSHSMRKRLSAEVLLDAVCDVTGVRDSFSGTAPGARAMQTWNHKLDSDFLDAFGRPNASQECPCERDRKPSVVQALHLMNSSRLQEKLSGSEGRVKTWAESADPVPDVVREIYLATYGRLPQAEEAQTALRYFAQPGISRRQGVEDVLWALLNSAEFVFNH
;
A
#
# COMPACT_ATOMS: atom_id res chain seq x y z
N MET A 1 -11.35 -70.07 2.77
CA MET A 1 -10.57 -71.03 1.96
C MET A 1 -10.25 -70.35 0.65
N ARG A 2 -8.96 -70.21 0.34
CA ARG A 2 -8.29 -70.12 -0.97
C ARG A 2 -9.13 -69.69 -2.20
N PHE A 3 -8.78 -68.51 -2.78
CA PHE A 3 -8.26 -68.26 -4.14
C PHE A 3 -8.89 -69.02 -5.36
N PRO A 4 -8.72 -68.59 -6.64
CA PRO A 4 -8.42 -67.28 -7.25
C PRO A 4 -9.14 -67.11 -8.64
N PRO A 5 -8.54 -66.64 -9.77
CA PRO A 5 -9.13 -65.63 -10.67
C PRO A 5 -9.18 -66.12 -12.15
N GLY A 6 -9.26 -65.21 -13.12
CA GLY A 6 -8.58 -65.42 -14.43
C GLY A 6 -9.39 -65.20 -15.70
N GLN A 7 -9.23 -64.00 -16.27
CA GLN A 7 -8.79 -63.73 -17.65
C GLN A 7 -8.76 -64.90 -18.68
N LYS A 8 -9.43 -64.74 -19.84
CA LYS A 8 -8.86 -64.67 -21.23
C LYS A 8 -9.79 -65.22 -22.33
N THR A 9 -9.65 -64.57 -23.52
CA THR A 9 -9.80 -65.09 -24.91
C THR A 9 -11.19 -65.45 -25.42
N SER A 10 -11.58 -65.29 -26.69
CA SER A 10 -11.10 -64.53 -27.86
C SER A 10 -12.08 -64.78 -29.01
N LEU A 11 -11.97 -63.98 -30.07
CA LEU A 11 -12.26 -64.29 -31.48
C LEU A 11 -13.75 -64.34 -31.92
N LEU A 12 -14.12 -63.35 -32.73
CA LEU A 12 -14.57 -63.65 -34.09
C LEU A 12 -14.15 -62.53 -35.04
N SER A 13 -13.28 -62.92 -35.97
CA SER A 13 -12.79 -62.16 -37.10
C SER A 13 -13.83 -62.15 -38.22
N ILE A 14 -14.07 -61.00 -38.85
CA ILE A 14 -14.50 -60.94 -40.25
C ILE A 14 -13.61 -59.93 -40.97
N PHE A 15 -12.76 -60.47 -41.85
CA PHE A 15 -12.04 -59.76 -42.90
C PHE A 15 -12.99 -59.58 -44.09
N GLN A 16 -13.07 -58.40 -44.70
CA GLN A 16 -13.29 -58.30 -46.15
C GLN A 16 -12.78 -56.97 -46.74
N ILE A 17 -11.72 -57.13 -47.54
CA ILE A 17 -11.46 -56.54 -48.87
C ILE A 17 -11.31 -55.02 -48.95
N GLY A 18 -10.05 -54.61 -49.09
CA GLY A 18 -9.66 -53.29 -49.60
C GLY A 18 -9.79 -53.20 -51.12
N LEU A 19 -10.23 -52.03 -51.58
CA LEU A 19 -10.20 -51.61 -52.96
C LEU A 19 -9.39 -50.30 -53.02
N ILE A 20 -8.24 -50.37 -53.68
CA ILE A 20 -7.34 -49.25 -53.94
C ILE A 20 -7.93 -48.45 -55.11
N PHE A 21 -8.27 -47.18 -54.86
CA PHE A 21 -8.50 -46.21 -55.93
C PHE A 21 -7.51 -45.05 -55.77
N CYS A 22 -6.60 -44.96 -56.74
CA CYS A 22 -5.73 -43.81 -56.96
C CYS A 22 -6.56 -42.70 -57.62
N GLY A 23 -6.66 -41.52 -57.00
CA GLY A 23 -7.34 -40.36 -57.56
C GLY A 23 -6.77 -39.07 -57.00
N LEU A 24 -6.13 -38.29 -57.88
CA LEU A 24 -5.68 -36.91 -57.66
C LEU A 24 -6.87 -36.00 -57.31
N GLY A 25 -6.72 -35.10 -56.33
CA GLY A 25 -7.62 -33.94 -56.20
C GLY A 25 -7.72 -33.32 -54.81
N GLY A 26 -7.24 -32.08 -54.70
CA GLY A 26 -7.85 -31.04 -53.86
C GLY A 26 -7.59 -31.09 -52.35
N SER A 27 -6.66 -30.24 -51.90
CA SER A 27 -6.61 -29.73 -50.53
C SER A 27 -7.90 -28.94 -50.22
N GLY A 28 -8.93 -29.61 -49.73
CA GLY A 28 -10.09 -28.99 -49.10
C GLY A 28 -9.79 -28.79 -47.63
N ALA A 29 -9.31 -27.60 -47.25
CA ALA A 29 -9.40 -27.16 -45.87
C ALA A 29 -10.90 -27.07 -45.51
N VAL A 30 -11.33 -27.88 -44.54
CA VAL A 30 -12.65 -27.72 -43.94
C VAL A 30 -12.59 -26.41 -43.14
N ALA A 31 -13.17 -25.35 -43.70
CA ALA A 31 -13.40 -24.11 -42.97
C ALA A 31 -14.36 -24.42 -41.81
N ALA A 32 -13.91 -24.19 -40.58
CA ALA A 32 -14.80 -24.15 -39.42
C ALA A 32 -15.87 -23.08 -39.69
N GLU A 33 -17.15 -23.42 -39.49
CA GLU A 33 -18.23 -22.43 -39.46
C GLU A 33 -17.84 -21.32 -38.48
N ALA A 34 -17.71 -20.09 -38.98
CA ALA A 34 -17.50 -18.94 -38.13
C ALA A 34 -18.76 -18.76 -37.28
N GLY A 35 -18.63 -18.93 -35.96
CA GLY A 35 -19.70 -18.66 -35.01
C GLY A 35 -20.20 -17.21 -35.12
N LYS A 36 -21.42 -16.95 -34.65
CA LYS A 36 -21.99 -15.59 -34.59
C LYS A 36 -21.07 -14.67 -33.79
N THR A 37 -20.99 -13.41 -34.21
CA THR A 37 -20.17 -12.38 -33.59
C THR A 37 -20.79 -11.97 -32.24
N SER A 38 -20.05 -12.16 -31.15
CA SER A 38 -20.47 -11.76 -29.81
C SER A 38 -20.18 -10.28 -29.56
N PHE A 39 -21.17 -9.56 -29.02
CA PHE A 39 -20.95 -8.18 -28.60
C PHE A 39 -19.88 -8.10 -27.50
N THR A 40 -20.00 -8.96 -26.48
CA THR A 40 -19.09 -8.97 -25.33
C THR A 40 -17.69 -9.44 -25.70
N ASN A 41 -17.58 -10.54 -26.45
CA ASN A 41 -16.29 -11.21 -26.68
C ASN A 41 -15.56 -10.74 -27.94
N ASP A 42 -16.25 -10.11 -28.90
CA ASP A 42 -15.65 -9.71 -30.18
C ASP A 42 -15.76 -8.20 -30.42
N VAL A 43 -16.88 -7.54 -30.13
CA VAL A 43 -17.07 -6.09 -30.40
C VAL A 43 -16.46 -5.18 -29.32
N LEU A 44 -16.81 -5.41 -28.04
CA LEU A 44 -16.32 -4.59 -26.93
C LEU A 44 -14.80 -4.54 -26.79
N PRO A 45 -14.04 -5.63 -27.04
CA PRO A 45 -12.58 -5.57 -27.00
C PRO A 45 -12.00 -4.55 -27.97
N PHE A 46 -12.51 -4.48 -29.21
CA PHE A 46 -12.06 -3.49 -30.19
C PHE A 46 -12.46 -2.07 -29.80
N LEU A 47 -13.66 -1.85 -29.27
CA LEU A 47 -14.09 -0.53 -28.79
C LEU A 47 -13.25 -0.06 -27.61
N THR A 48 -12.90 -0.98 -26.72
CA THR A 48 -12.03 -0.71 -25.56
C THR A 48 -10.62 -0.38 -26.02
N LYS A 49 -10.01 -1.22 -26.87
CA LYS A 49 -8.67 -1.01 -27.41
C LYS A 49 -8.54 0.29 -28.20
N ALA A 50 -9.59 0.67 -28.92
CA ALA A 50 -9.64 1.93 -29.66
C ALA A 50 -9.82 3.17 -28.74
N GLY A 51 -9.94 2.99 -27.43
CA GLY A 51 -10.07 4.05 -26.43
C GLY A 51 -11.48 4.65 -26.32
N CYS A 52 -12.49 4.07 -26.96
CA CYS A 52 -13.87 4.59 -26.90
C CYS A 52 -14.42 4.53 -25.47
N ALA A 53 -14.14 3.43 -24.76
CA ALA A 53 -14.51 3.19 -23.36
C ALA A 53 -13.47 3.72 -22.35
N GLY A 54 -12.60 4.65 -22.76
CA GLY A 54 -11.64 5.30 -21.86
C GLY A 54 -12.25 6.47 -21.09
N GLY A 55 -11.71 6.76 -19.90
CA GLY A 55 -12.18 7.84 -19.01
C GLY A 55 -12.09 9.26 -19.61
N ASN A 56 -11.32 9.45 -20.68
CA ASN A 56 -11.26 10.72 -21.42
C ASN A 56 -12.28 10.81 -22.58
N CYS A 57 -13.06 9.75 -22.83
CA CYS A 57 -14.00 9.65 -23.95
C CYS A 57 -15.44 9.37 -23.46
N HIS A 58 -16.04 8.24 -23.85
CA HIS A 58 -17.43 7.92 -23.52
C HIS A 58 -17.61 7.31 -22.13
N ALA A 59 -16.51 6.92 -21.46
CA ALA A 59 -16.55 6.42 -20.08
C ALA A 59 -16.33 7.50 -19.01
N LYS A 60 -16.54 8.77 -19.36
CA LYS A 60 -16.67 9.86 -18.38
C LYS A 60 -17.92 9.65 -17.51
N PRO A 61 -17.95 10.17 -16.26
CA PRO A 61 -19.12 10.03 -15.39
C PRO A 61 -20.44 10.48 -16.04
N GLU A 62 -20.42 11.56 -16.80
CA GLU A 62 -21.57 12.11 -17.54
C GLU A 62 -21.70 11.56 -18.96
N GLY A 63 -20.76 10.71 -19.40
CA GLY A 63 -20.58 10.33 -20.80
C GLY A 63 -20.10 11.50 -21.67
N GLN A 64 -20.20 11.34 -22.99
CA GLN A 64 -19.90 12.42 -23.94
C GLN A 64 -21.04 12.50 -24.97
N ASN A 65 -21.68 13.68 -25.07
CA ASN A 65 -22.77 13.95 -26.01
C ASN A 65 -23.94 12.94 -25.89
N ASN A 66 -24.39 12.69 -24.66
CA ASN A 66 -25.42 11.71 -24.31
C ASN A 66 -25.08 10.26 -24.70
N PHE A 67 -23.81 9.93 -24.92
CA PHE A 67 -23.37 8.55 -25.14
C PHE A 67 -22.40 8.16 -24.03
N LYS A 68 -22.81 7.18 -23.23
CA LYS A 68 -22.08 6.73 -22.06
C LYS A 68 -21.71 5.26 -22.21
N LEU A 69 -20.43 4.96 -22.05
CA LEU A 69 -19.92 3.59 -21.99
C LEU A 69 -19.38 3.34 -20.58
N SER A 70 -19.37 2.08 -20.18
CA SER A 70 -18.73 1.59 -18.98
C SER A 70 -17.20 1.66 -19.18
N ILE A 71 -16.47 2.07 -18.15
CA ILE A 71 -15.02 2.17 -18.24
C ILE A 71 -14.41 0.76 -18.30
N PHE A 72 -13.48 0.52 -19.24
CA PHE A 72 -12.90 -0.81 -19.48
C PHE A 72 -13.90 -1.93 -19.78
N ALA A 73 -15.10 -1.59 -20.28
CA ALA A 73 -16.15 -2.53 -20.68
C ALA A 73 -16.64 -3.45 -19.55
N TYR A 74 -16.71 -2.95 -18.31
CA TYR A 74 -17.14 -3.74 -17.15
C TYR A 74 -18.64 -4.06 -17.13
N ASP A 75 -19.48 -3.28 -17.82
CA ASP A 75 -20.92 -3.51 -17.93
C ASP A 75 -21.33 -3.63 -19.42
N PRO A 76 -21.10 -4.81 -20.03
CA PRO A 76 -21.48 -5.08 -21.42
C PRO A 76 -22.97 -4.90 -21.69
N VAL A 77 -23.83 -5.13 -20.70
CA VAL A 77 -25.29 -5.01 -20.86
C VAL A 77 -25.67 -3.56 -21.07
N ASN A 78 -25.16 -2.67 -20.23
CA ASN A 78 -25.40 -1.25 -20.36
C ASN A 78 -24.72 -0.68 -21.62
N ASP A 79 -23.51 -1.11 -21.94
CA ASP A 79 -22.79 -0.67 -23.16
C ASP A 79 -23.55 -1.04 -24.43
N TYR A 80 -24.10 -2.25 -24.49
CA TYR A 80 -24.96 -2.67 -25.57
C TYR A 80 -26.19 -1.77 -25.68
N ARG A 81 -26.87 -1.51 -24.56
CA ARG A 81 -28.06 -0.66 -24.52
C ARG A 81 -27.76 0.76 -25.00
N GLU A 82 -26.64 1.33 -24.59
CA GLU A 82 -26.19 2.68 -24.99
C GLU A 82 -25.84 2.76 -26.48
N ILE A 83 -25.27 1.69 -27.05
CA ILE A 83 -24.95 1.62 -28.48
C ILE A 83 -26.20 1.35 -29.32
N VAL A 84 -27.04 0.40 -28.93
CA VAL A 84 -28.09 -0.15 -29.80
C VAL A 84 -29.46 0.46 -29.53
N MET A 85 -29.81 0.72 -28.27
CA MET A 85 -31.16 1.11 -27.88
C MET A 85 -31.31 2.60 -27.57
N ASP A 86 -30.30 3.20 -26.95
CA ASP A 86 -30.35 4.58 -26.49
C ASP A 86 -30.53 5.58 -27.63
N ASP A 87 -31.21 6.70 -27.33
CA ASP A 87 -31.60 7.76 -28.27
C ASP A 87 -32.20 7.19 -29.57
N ARG A 88 -33.10 6.21 -29.41
CA ARG A 88 -33.84 5.51 -30.48
C ARG A 88 -32.91 4.79 -31.47
N GLY A 89 -31.77 4.30 -30.99
CA GLY A 89 -30.83 3.50 -31.77
C GLY A 89 -30.04 4.30 -32.81
N ARG A 90 -29.94 5.63 -32.68
CA ARG A 90 -29.28 6.51 -33.67
C ARG A 90 -27.83 6.14 -34.04
N ARG A 91 -27.15 5.36 -33.20
CA ARG A 91 -25.71 5.05 -33.32
C ARG A 91 -25.44 3.90 -34.27
N VAL A 92 -26.44 3.04 -34.48
CA VAL A 92 -26.40 1.87 -35.36
C VAL A 92 -27.48 2.01 -36.42
N PHE A 93 -27.17 1.66 -37.67
CA PHE A 93 -28.14 1.69 -38.77
C PHE A 93 -28.19 0.33 -39.48
N PRO A 94 -29.01 -0.62 -39.00
CA PRO A 94 -28.98 -2.00 -39.48
C PRO A 94 -29.30 -2.19 -40.96
N ALA A 95 -30.08 -1.28 -41.55
CA ALA A 95 -30.42 -1.32 -42.98
C ALA A 95 -29.26 -0.92 -43.90
N ALA A 96 -28.27 -0.18 -43.36
CA ALA A 96 -27.02 0.12 -44.06
C ALA A 96 -25.89 0.25 -43.01
N PRO A 97 -25.35 -0.88 -42.50
CA PRO A 97 -24.42 -0.89 -41.38
C PRO A 97 -23.21 0.03 -41.53
N GLU A 98 -22.65 0.17 -42.74
CA GLU A 98 -21.54 1.09 -43.03
C GLU A 98 -21.87 2.58 -42.76
N GLN A 99 -23.15 2.96 -42.78
CA GLN A 99 -23.63 4.31 -42.50
C GLN A 99 -23.94 4.55 -41.01
N SER A 100 -23.69 3.55 -40.16
CA SER A 100 -23.85 3.68 -38.71
C SER A 100 -22.92 4.75 -38.16
N LEU A 101 -23.46 5.67 -37.34
CA LEU A 101 -22.66 6.73 -36.71
C LEU A 101 -21.49 6.18 -35.89
N LEU A 102 -21.65 4.99 -35.29
CA LEU A 102 -20.57 4.30 -34.56
C LEU A 102 -19.34 4.10 -35.45
N LEU A 103 -19.51 3.58 -36.67
CA LEU A 103 -18.43 3.35 -37.62
C LEU A 103 -17.94 4.67 -38.22
N LEU A 104 -18.86 5.53 -38.69
CA LEU A 104 -18.51 6.78 -39.37
C LEU A 104 -17.68 7.73 -38.49
N LYS A 105 -18.00 7.82 -37.19
CA LYS A 105 -17.22 8.63 -36.25
C LYS A 105 -15.90 7.97 -35.87
N ALA A 106 -15.88 6.65 -35.71
CA ALA A 106 -14.66 5.93 -35.37
C ALA A 106 -13.62 5.96 -36.49
N THR A 107 -14.04 5.97 -37.76
CA THR A 107 -13.14 6.09 -38.93
C THR A 107 -12.82 7.53 -39.32
N GLY A 108 -13.32 8.52 -38.57
CA GLY A 108 -13.15 9.94 -38.89
C GLY A 108 -13.87 10.40 -40.17
N SER A 109 -14.77 9.58 -40.72
CA SER A 109 -15.58 9.92 -41.90
C SER A 109 -16.63 10.99 -41.60
N VAL A 110 -17.03 11.12 -40.33
CA VAL A 110 -17.82 12.23 -39.78
C VAL A 110 -17.02 12.87 -38.64
N PRO A 111 -17.08 14.22 -38.47
CA PRO A 111 -16.39 14.89 -37.39
C PRO A 111 -16.70 14.28 -36.01
N HIS A 112 -15.61 13.99 -35.28
CA HIS A 112 -15.64 13.41 -33.96
C HIS A 112 -14.53 14.04 -33.12
N GLU A 113 -14.88 14.60 -31.95
CA GLU A 113 -13.91 15.23 -31.04
C GLU A 113 -12.81 14.28 -30.58
N GLY A 114 -13.13 12.98 -30.46
CA GLY A 114 -12.14 11.95 -30.14
C GLY A 114 -11.17 11.64 -31.29
N GLY A 115 -11.34 12.25 -32.47
CA GLY A 115 -10.55 11.93 -33.65
C GLY A 115 -10.86 10.53 -34.21
N THR A 116 -9.98 10.08 -35.09
CA THR A 116 -10.03 8.74 -35.69
C THR A 116 -9.56 7.71 -34.68
N ARG A 117 -10.33 6.64 -34.50
CA ARG A 117 -10.09 5.57 -33.52
C ARG A 117 -9.59 4.28 -34.17
N PHE A 118 -10.07 3.97 -35.37
CA PHE A 118 -9.55 2.87 -36.19
C PHE A 118 -9.85 3.13 -37.67
N GLU A 119 -9.08 2.50 -38.56
CA GLU A 119 -9.20 2.71 -40.01
C GLU A 119 -10.37 1.92 -40.62
N LYS A 120 -10.96 2.44 -41.71
CA LYS A 120 -11.94 1.70 -42.49
C LYS A 120 -11.28 0.44 -43.09
N GLY A 121 -11.92 -0.71 -42.92
CA GLY A 121 -11.39 -2.01 -43.38
C GLY A 121 -10.41 -2.68 -42.41
N SER A 122 -10.11 -2.06 -41.27
CA SER A 122 -9.39 -2.73 -40.18
C SER A 122 -10.19 -3.90 -39.59
N GLU A 123 -9.52 -4.76 -38.83
CA GLU A 123 -10.18 -5.88 -38.13
C GLU A 123 -11.30 -5.41 -37.20
N ALA A 124 -11.07 -4.32 -36.46
CA ALA A 124 -12.07 -3.66 -35.63
C ALA A 124 -13.30 -3.25 -36.45
N TRP A 125 -13.07 -2.55 -37.57
CA TRP A 125 -14.15 -2.08 -38.44
C TRP A 125 -14.96 -3.24 -39.03
N ASN A 126 -14.29 -4.29 -39.56
CA ASN A 126 -14.96 -5.45 -40.14
C ASN A 126 -15.74 -6.27 -39.10
N THR A 127 -15.22 -6.40 -37.88
CA THR A 127 -15.88 -7.15 -36.80
C THR A 127 -17.15 -6.44 -36.35
N ILE A 128 -17.08 -5.13 -36.12
CA ILE A 128 -18.25 -4.32 -35.74
C ILE A 128 -19.28 -4.30 -36.87
N LEU A 129 -18.84 -4.18 -38.14
CA LEU A 129 -19.73 -4.24 -39.29
C LEU A 129 -20.48 -5.58 -39.36
N ARG A 130 -19.76 -6.70 -39.24
CA ARG A 130 -20.35 -8.04 -39.25
C ARG A 130 -21.37 -8.22 -38.14
N TRP A 131 -21.04 -7.78 -36.92
CA TRP A 131 -21.97 -7.81 -35.80
C TRP A 131 -23.27 -7.04 -36.10
N MET A 132 -23.17 -5.88 -36.78
CA MET A 132 -24.36 -5.13 -37.21
C MET A 132 -25.15 -5.85 -38.31
N GLU A 133 -24.48 -6.48 -39.27
CA GLU A 133 -25.10 -7.28 -40.33
C GLU A 133 -25.83 -8.52 -39.79
N GLU A 134 -25.32 -9.10 -38.70
CA GLU A 134 -25.93 -10.22 -37.98
C GLU A 134 -27.12 -9.80 -37.10
N GLY A 135 -27.51 -8.53 -37.11
CA GLY A 135 -28.64 -7.99 -36.36
C GLY A 135 -28.29 -7.55 -34.93
N MET A 136 -27.00 -7.31 -34.65
CA MET A 136 -26.49 -6.81 -33.37
C MET A 136 -26.94 -7.68 -32.18
N PRO A 137 -26.65 -8.99 -32.14
CA PRO A 137 -26.96 -9.79 -30.96
C PRO A 137 -26.23 -9.24 -29.73
N MET A 138 -26.93 -9.14 -28.60
CA MET A 138 -26.33 -8.69 -27.33
C MET A 138 -25.50 -9.79 -26.67
N SER A 139 -26.09 -10.97 -26.52
CA SER A 139 -25.44 -12.16 -25.97
C SER A 139 -26.10 -13.39 -26.56
N ASP A 140 -25.32 -14.47 -26.63
CA ASP A 140 -25.83 -15.84 -26.75
C ASP A 140 -25.73 -16.47 -25.35
N PRO A 141 -26.80 -17.05 -24.77
CA PRO A 141 -26.71 -17.70 -23.46
C PRO A 141 -25.67 -18.83 -23.37
N SER A 142 -25.24 -19.36 -24.53
CA SER A 142 -24.17 -20.35 -24.65
C SER A 142 -22.78 -19.73 -24.88
N GLU A 143 -22.67 -18.40 -24.98
CA GLU A 143 -21.39 -17.74 -25.18
C GLU A 143 -20.46 -17.95 -23.98
N PRO A 144 -19.18 -18.27 -24.24
CA PRO A 144 -18.27 -18.56 -23.16
C PRO A 144 -17.86 -17.26 -22.46
N LYS A 145 -17.80 -17.29 -21.12
CA LYS A 145 -17.45 -16.13 -20.30
C LYS A 145 -15.94 -16.06 -20.12
N LEU A 146 -15.37 -14.86 -20.20
CA LEU A 146 -13.96 -14.64 -19.89
C LEU A 146 -13.71 -14.98 -18.41
N GLU A 147 -12.76 -15.87 -18.14
CA GLU A 147 -12.42 -16.33 -16.77
C GLU A 147 -11.10 -15.75 -16.27
N LYS A 148 -10.09 -15.67 -17.14
CA LYS A 148 -8.79 -15.07 -16.80
C LYS A 148 -8.01 -14.61 -18.03
N VAL A 149 -7.01 -13.77 -17.79
CA VAL A 149 -5.99 -13.35 -18.75
C VAL A 149 -4.63 -13.80 -18.23
N GLU A 150 -3.77 -14.26 -19.12
CA GLU A 150 -2.41 -14.70 -18.80
C GLU A 150 -1.41 -14.02 -19.75
N VAL A 151 -0.36 -13.43 -19.19
CA VAL A 151 0.77 -12.85 -19.93
C VAL A 151 1.92 -13.85 -19.95
N SER A 152 2.57 -13.97 -21.11
CA SER A 152 3.78 -14.77 -21.26
C SER A 152 4.87 -14.00 -22.00
N PRO A 153 6.15 -14.10 -21.57
CA PRO A 153 6.60 -14.73 -20.33
C PRO A 153 6.15 -13.97 -19.07
N GLU A 154 5.85 -14.69 -17.99
CA GLU A 154 5.51 -14.11 -16.67
C GLU A 154 6.74 -13.46 -16.01
N GLU A 155 7.91 -14.09 -16.15
CA GLU A 155 9.20 -13.55 -15.73
C GLU A 155 10.21 -13.58 -16.88
N GLN A 156 10.95 -12.49 -17.06
CA GLN A 156 11.97 -12.34 -18.09
C GLN A 156 13.23 -11.71 -17.53
N ILE A 157 14.35 -12.44 -17.59
CA ILE A 157 15.68 -11.85 -17.38
C ILE A 157 16.15 -11.27 -18.72
N SER A 158 16.47 -9.98 -18.76
CA SER A 158 16.81 -9.28 -20.00
C SER A 158 18.19 -8.61 -19.94
N ALA A 159 18.92 -8.65 -21.06
CA ALA A 159 20.05 -7.76 -21.27
C ALA A 159 19.58 -6.30 -21.47
N LEU A 160 20.49 -5.35 -21.24
CA LEU A 160 20.28 -3.93 -21.55
C LEU A 160 19.98 -3.74 -23.04
N ASN A 161 19.11 -2.77 -23.37
CA ASN A 161 18.73 -2.42 -24.75
C ASN A 161 18.07 -3.56 -25.56
N ALA A 162 17.63 -4.63 -24.91
CA ALA A 162 16.94 -5.73 -25.58
C ALA A 162 15.43 -5.44 -25.75
N ALA A 163 14.80 -6.12 -26.69
CA ALA A 163 13.37 -6.09 -26.91
C ALA A 163 12.76 -7.49 -26.78
N HIS A 164 11.57 -7.57 -26.18
CA HIS A 164 10.85 -8.82 -25.93
C HIS A 164 9.38 -8.67 -26.33
N GLN A 165 8.82 -9.68 -26.98
CA GLN A 165 7.40 -9.71 -27.32
C GLN A 165 6.63 -10.40 -26.19
N LEU A 166 5.65 -9.70 -25.61
CA LEU A 166 4.66 -10.32 -24.75
C LEU A 166 3.59 -11.01 -25.58
N LYS A 167 3.05 -12.10 -25.04
CA LYS A 167 1.83 -12.74 -25.55
C LYS A 167 0.79 -12.76 -24.44
N VAL A 168 -0.38 -12.22 -24.74
CA VAL A 168 -1.52 -12.17 -23.81
C VAL A 168 -2.58 -13.15 -24.30
N THR A 169 -2.96 -14.09 -23.45
CA THR A 169 -3.99 -15.10 -23.75
C THR A 169 -5.18 -14.97 -22.81
N ALA A 170 -6.38 -14.92 -23.38
CA ALA A 170 -7.64 -14.93 -22.66
C ALA A 170 -8.20 -16.36 -22.60
N ARG A 171 -8.57 -16.84 -21.41
CA ARG A 171 -9.24 -18.12 -21.18
C ARG A 171 -10.71 -17.92 -20.88
N TYR A 172 -11.54 -18.74 -21.48
CA TYR A 172 -12.99 -18.67 -21.34
C TYR A 172 -13.56 -19.95 -20.71
N SER A 173 -14.80 -19.86 -20.23
CA SER A 173 -15.49 -20.91 -19.45
C SER A 173 -15.78 -22.22 -20.21
N ASP A 174 -15.66 -22.22 -21.53
CA ASP A 174 -15.72 -23.43 -22.37
C ASP A 174 -14.34 -24.10 -22.54
N GLY A 175 -13.31 -23.57 -21.88
CA GLY A 175 -11.91 -23.99 -22.01
C GLY A 175 -11.21 -23.44 -23.25
N SER A 176 -11.88 -22.62 -24.08
CA SER A 176 -11.25 -21.99 -25.23
C SER A 176 -10.22 -20.94 -24.80
N VAL A 177 -9.20 -20.77 -25.63
CA VAL A 177 -8.10 -19.81 -25.42
C VAL A 177 -7.99 -18.93 -26.66
N ARG A 178 -7.95 -17.61 -26.46
CA ARG A 178 -7.75 -16.64 -27.55
C ARG A 178 -6.47 -15.86 -27.33
N ASP A 179 -5.72 -15.62 -28.40
CA ASP A 179 -4.63 -14.65 -28.39
C ASP A 179 -5.22 -13.25 -28.48
N VAL A 180 -5.05 -12.47 -27.42
CA VAL A 180 -5.59 -11.12 -27.29
C VAL A 180 -4.47 -10.08 -27.20
N THR A 181 -3.25 -10.45 -27.59
CA THR A 181 -2.04 -9.60 -27.47
C THR A 181 -2.23 -8.21 -28.10
N ARG A 182 -2.90 -8.13 -29.25
CA ARG A 182 -3.16 -6.85 -29.95
C ARG A 182 -4.37 -6.08 -29.41
N LEU A 183 -5.22 -6.75 -28.62
CA LEU A 183 -6.42 -6.19 -28.01
C LEU A 183 -6.17 -5.77 -26.56
N ALA A 184 -5.08 -6.25 -25.96
CA ALA A 184 -4.67 -5.88 -24.63
C ALA A 184 -4.06 -4.48 -24.59
N ASP A 185 -4.24 -3.79 -23.47
CA ASP A 185 -3.56 -2.54 -23.14
C ASP A 185 -2.40 -2.80 -22.20
N TYR A 186 -1.32 -2.05 -22.35
CA TYR A 186 -0.09 -2.26 -21.59
C TYR A 186 0.33 -1.00 -20.83
N LEU A 187 0.89 -1.18 -19.64
CA LEU A 187 1.48 -0.13 -18.81
C LEU A 187 2.79 -0.64 -18.22
N SER A 188 3.81 0.22 -18.14
CA SER A 188 5.02 -0.04 -17.35
C SER A 188 4.99 0.77 -16.06
N ASN A 189 5.38 0.16 -14.94
CA ASN A 189 5.53 0.88 -13.67
C ASN A 189 6.87 1.63 -13.56
N GLU A 190 7.86 1.27 -14.37
CA GLU A 190 9.24 1.78 -14.32
C GLU A 190 9.69 2.14 -15.75
N HIS A 191 9.16 3.24 -16.29
CA HIS A 191 9.36 3.66 -17.68
C HIS A 191 10.84 3.86 -18.07
N GLU A 192 11.69 4.24 -17.13
CA GLU A 192 13.13 4.40 -17.38
C GLU A 192 13.84 3.05 -17.59
N LEU A 193 13.32 1.98 -16.98
CA LEU A 193 13.89 0.64 -17.06
C LEU A 193 13.30 -0.17 -18.22
N ALA A 194 11.98 -0.16 -18.37
CA ALA A 194 11.29 -0.85 -19.44
C ALA A 194 10.09 -0.05 -19.94
N THR A 195 9.95 0.05 -21.25
CA THR A 195 8.75 0.60 -21.92
C THR A 195 8.05 -0.50 -22.69
N VAL A 196 6.75 -0.38 -22.91
CA VAL A 196 5.95 -1.34 -23.69
C VAL A 196 5.11 -0.55 -24.69
N ASP A 197 5.06 -1.02 -25.94
CA ASP A 197 4.24 -0.41 -26.97
C ASP A 197 2.86 -1.09 -27.10
N GLU A 198 1.99 -0.53 -27.97
CA GLU A 198 0.62 -1.00 -28.16
C GLU A 198 0.55 -2.44 -28.73
N ALA A 199 1.64 -2.94 -29.31
CA ALA A 199 1.74 -4.30 -29.83
C ALA A 199 2.27 -5.31 -28.79
N GLY A 200 2.53 -4.86 -27.55
CA GLY A 200 3.08 -5.70 -26.49
C GLY A 200 4.59 -5.94 -26.62
N VAL A 201 5.32 -5.11 -27.36
CA VAL A 201 6.78 -5.19 -27.41
C VAL A 201 7.38 -4.38 -26.28
N VAL A 202 8.05 -5.06 -25.36
CA VAL A 202 8.78 -4.47 -24.25
C VAL A 202 10.19 -4.12 -24.70
N LYS A 203 10.61 -2.87 -24.51
CA LYS A 203 11.97 -2.38 -24.76
C LYS A 203 12.62 -2.05 -23.43
N VAL A 204 13.69 -2.76 -23.11
CA VAL A 204 14.52 -2.53 -21.92
C VAL A 204 15.51 -1.40 -22.20
N GLY A 205 15.63 -0.47 -21.26
CA GLY A 205 16.54 0.66 -21.33
C GLY A 205 17.98 0.30 -20.97
N SER A 206 18.70 1.30 -20.44
CA SER A 206 20.11 1.19 -20.05
C SER A 206 20.34 1.14 -18.54
N VAL A 207 19.27 0.93 -17.75
CA VAL A 207 19.31 0.90 -16.29
C VAL A 207 19.05 -0.54 -15.80
N THR A 208 19.79 -0.94 -14.78
CA THR A 208 19.65 -2.25 -14.12
C THR A 208 18.56 -2.19 -13.05
N GLY A 209 17.86 -3.30 -12.82
CA GLY A 209 16.81 -3.36 -11.80
C GLY A 209 15.66 -4.26 -12.21
N GLU A 210 14.46 -3.96 -11.72
CA GLU A 210 13.23 -4.65 -12.13
C GLU A 210 12.12 -3.67 -12.50
N ALA A 211 11.36 -4.05 -13.53
CA ALA A 211 10.12 -3.43 -13.95
C ALA A 211 9.00 -4.46 -14.06
N VAL A 212 7.77 -3.98 -13.95
CA VAL A 212 6.55 -4.75 -14.10
C VAL A 212 5.77 -4.15 -15.25
N ILE A 213 5.45 -4.99 -16.23
CA ILE A 213 4.59 -4.66 -17.34
C ILE A 213 3.21 -5.23 -17.05
N VAL A 214 2.24 -4.35 -16.90
CA VAL A 214 0.84 -4.70 -16.67
C VAL A 214 0.16 -4.85 -18.02
N ALA A 215 -0.49 -5.98 -18.26
CA ALA A 215 -1.36 -6.18 -19.41
C ALA A 215 -2.83 -6.23 -18.95
N ARG A 216 -3.71 -5.58 -19.70
CA ARG A 216 -5.14 -5.50 -19.40
C ARG A 216 -5.97 -5.94 -20.59
N TYR A 217 -7.00 -6.73 -20.32
CA TYR A 217 -7.98 -7.10 -21.32
C TYR A 217 -9.35 -7.30 -20.67
N MET A 218 -10.36 -6.53 -21.11
CA MET A 218 -11.77 -6.65 -20.69
C MET A 218 -11.95 -6.71 -19.15
N GLY A 219 -11.38 -5.73 -18.44
CA GLY A 219 -11.43 -5.64 -16.98
C GLY A 219 -10.48 -6.58 -16.22
N MET A 220 -9.88 -7.56 -16.89
CA MET A 220 -8.87 -8.43 -16.28
C MET A 220 -7.46 -7.89 -16.45
N VAL A 221 -6.62 -8.15 -15.46
CA VAL A 221 -5.23 -7.70 -15.41
C VAL A 221 -4.32 -8.88 -15.08
N ASP A 222 -3.20 -8.96 -15.77
CA ASP A 222 -2.08 -9.83 -15.42
C ASP A 222 -0.75 -9.13 -15.75
N VAL A 223 0.37 -9.63 -15.22
CA VAL A 223 1.65 -8.90 -15.23
C VAL A 223 2.83 -9.74 -15.72
N ALA A 224 3.79 -9.09 -16.36
CA ALA A 224 5.10 -9.66 -16.68
C ALA A 224 6.21 -8.91 -15.95
N ARG A 225 7.09 -9.64 -15.27
CA ARG A 225 8.23 -9.10 -14.52
C ARG A 225 9.50 -9.15 -15.36
N PHE A 226 10.17 -8.02 -15.50
CA PHE A 226 11.44 -7.90 -16.21
C PHE A 226 12.55 -7.62 -15.22
N THR A 227 13.54 -8.51 -15.14
CA THR A 227 14.76 -8.32 -14.35
C THR A 227 15.93 -8.05 -15.27
N VAL A 228 16.58 -6.89 -15.07
CA VAL A 228 17.75 -6.46 -15.81
C VAL A 228 18.95 -6.54 -14.87
N PRO A 229 19.76 -7.60 -14.98
CA PRO A 229 20.89 -7.82 -14.09
C PRO A 229 21.99 -6.78 -14.37
N PRO A 230 22.88 -6.56 -13.39
CA PRO A 230 24.07 -5.74 -13.57
C PRO A 230 25.01 -6.32 -14.62
N GLU A 231 25.71 -5.46 -15.36
CA GLU A 231 26.71 -5.88 -16.38
C GLU A 231 27.83 -6.74 -15.79
N LYS A 232 28.15 -6.55 -14.51
CA LYS A 232 29.14 -7.33 -13.76
C LYS A 232 28.52 -7.87 -12.49
N THR A 233 28.47 -9.19 -12.37
CA THR A 233 28.11 -9.86 -11.13
C THR A 233 29.26 -9.80 -10.15
N LEU A 234 28.95 -9.60 -8.87
CA LEU A 234 29.93 -9.63 -7.80
C LEU A 234 30.19 -11.09 -7.37
N PRO A 235 31.43 -11.43 -6.94
CA PRO A 235 31.74 -12.80 -6.52
C PRO A 235 30.87 -13.29 -5.34
N ASP A 236 30.43 -14.53 -5.41
CA ASP A 236 29.63 -15.20 -4.36
C ASP A 236 30.30 -15.20 -2.97
N SER A 237 31.63 -15.16 -2.94
CA SER A 237 32.42 -15.06 -1.71
C SER A 237 32.16 -13.76 -0.94
N LEU A 238 31.79 -12.67 -1.63
CA LEU A 238 31.46 -11.39 -0.97
C LEU A 238 30.15 -11.52 -0.19
N TYR A 239 29.12 -12.11 -0.79
CA TYR A 239 27.83 -12.33 -0.14
C TYR A 239 27.92 -13.36 1.00
N SER A 240 28.71 -14.40 0.82
CA SER A 240 28.88 -15.47 1.83
C SER A 240 29.63 -15.00 3.08
N ALA A 241 30.36 -13.88 3.00
CA ALA A 241 31.08 -13.28 4.11
C ALA A 241 30.24 -12.25 4.90
N LEU A 242 29.02 -11.92 4.44
CA LEU A 242 28.15 -10.95 5.11
C LEU A 242 27.65 -11.51 6.46
N PRO A 243 27.56 -10.68 7.51
CA PRO A 243 26.94 -11.08 8.77
C PRO A 243 25.46 -11.43 8.56
N VAL A 244 25.02 -12.55 9.13
CA VAL A 244 23.62 -13.00 9.08
C VAL A 244 23.16 -13.27 10.50
N ASN A 245 22.26 -12.42 11.01
CA ASN A 245 21.68 -12.56 12.33
C ASN A 245 20.39 -13.39 12.30
N ASN A 246 19.57 -13.22 11.26
CA ASN A 246 18.33 -13.97 11.08
C ASN A 246 17.93 -14.12 9.60
N GLU A 247 16.73 -14.65 9.35
CA GLU A 247 16.25 -14.95 7.99
C GLU A 247 15.99 -13.68 7.15
N VAL A 248 15.68 -12.55 7.79
CA VAL A 248 15.53 -11.25 7.09
C VAL A 248 16.80 -10.95 6.30
N ASP A 249 17.97 -11.12 6.92
CA ASP A 249 19.26 -10.86 6.29
C ASP A 249 19.47 -11.76 5.06
N ARG A 250 19.13 -13.05 5.17
CA ARG A 250 19.29 -14.00 4.07
C ARG A 250 18.43 -13.63 2.87
N LEU A 251 17.18 -13.28 3.11
CA LEU A 251 16.22 -12.94 2.06
C LEU A 251 16.55 -11.58 1.42
N VAL A 252 17.02 -10.61 2.20
CA VAL A 252 17.53 -9.34 1.67
C VAL A 252 18.80 -9.57 0.84
N TYR A 253 19.77 -10.37 1.31
CA TYR A 253 21.01 -10.61 0.55
C TYR A 253 20.79 -11.45 -0.71
N ALA A 254 19.87 -12.41 -0.68
CA ALA A 254 19.45 -13.12 -1.88
C ALA A 254 18.92 -12.15 -2.94
N ARG A 255 18.16 -11.13 -2.51
CA ARG A 255 17.67 -10.07 -3.38
C ARG A 255 18.80 -9.17 -3.89
N LEU A 256 19.65 -8.64 -3.00
CA LEU A 256 20.78 -7.78 -3.38
C LEU A 256 21.74 -8.49 -4.34
N LYS A 257 21.99 -9.80 -4.15
CA LYS A 257 22.81 -10.63 -5.04
C LYS A 257 22.26 -10.69 -6.46
N LYS A 258 20.94 -10.87 -6.63
CA LYS A 258 20.30 -10.86 -7.96
C LYS A 258 20.49 -9.52 -8.68
N LEU A 259 20.58 -8.43 -7.93
CA LEU A 259 20.77 -7.07 -8.44
C LEU A 259 22.25 -6.63 -8.50
N GLY A 260 23.18 -7.47 -8.04
CA GLY A 260 24.61 -7.16 -7.85
C GLY A 260 24.89 -5.96 -6.97
N LEU A 261 24.03 -5.72 -5.99
CA LEU A 261 24.23 -4.72 -4.94
C LEU A 261 24.97 -5.36 -3.77
N LEU A 262 25.75 -4.56 -3.03
CA LEU A 262 26.25 -4.92 -1.70
C LEU A 262 25.59 -4.04 -0.64
N PRO A 263 25.28 -4.60 0.54
CA PRO A 263 24.83 -3.76 1.64
C PRO A 263 25.95 -2.81 2.09
N SER A 264 25.57 -1.70 2.72
CA SER A 264 26.50 -0.82 3.42
C SER A 264 27.14 -1.53 4.63
N ASP A 265 28.15 -0.91 5.22
CA ASP A 265 28.73 -1.39 6.47
C ASP A 265 27.70 -1.35 7.60
N GLY A 266 27.93 -2.14 8.66
CA GLY A 266 27.14 -2.08 9.88
C GLY A 266 27.21 -0.71 10.57
N CYS A 267 26.10 -0.28 11.16
CA CYS A 267 26.00 0.96 11.91
C CYS A 267 26.80 0.90 13.21
N LYS A 268 27.23 2.07 13.67
CA LYS A 268 27.89 2.21 14.98
C LYS A 268 26.89 1.97 16.11
N ASP A 269 27.40 1.71 17.31
CA ASP A 269 26.55 1.45 18.48
C ASP A 269 25.69 2.67 18.84
N GLU A 270 26.25 3.87 18.78
CA GLU A 270 25.49 5.11 19.01
C GLU A 270 24.38 5.33 17.97
N GLU A 271 24.63 4.97 16.71
CA GLU A 271 23.65 5.03 15.62
C GLU A 271 22.53 4.01 15.86
N PHE A 272 22.89 2.76 16.22
CA PHE A 272 21.92 1.72 16.58
C PHE A 272 21.03 2.14 17.74
N LEU A 273 21.60 2.61 18.85
CA LEU A 273 20.83 2.97 20.04
C LEU A 273 19.86 4.12 19.74
N ARG A 274 20.33 5.16 19.03
CA ARG A 274 19.49 6.29 18.63
C ARG A 274 18.34 5.81 17.74
N ARG A 275 18.64 5.03 16.70
CA ARG A 275 17.65 4.53 15.75
C ARG A 275 16.60 3.65 16.41
N ALA A 276 17.04 2.69 17.21
CA ALA A 276 16.19 1.78 17.97
C ALA A 276 15.27 2.54 18.94
N THR A 277 15.79 3.52 19.68
CA THR A 277 14.99 4.30 20.63
C THR A 277 13.94 5.16 19.92
N LEU A 278 14.31 5.78 18.80
CA LEU A 278 13.39 6.57 17.98
C LEU A 278 12.29 5.73 17.35
N ASP A 279 12.63 4.55 16.83
CA ASP A 279 11.69 3.67 16.13
C ASP A 279 10.73 2.94 17.07
N VAL A 280 11.13 2.69 18.32
CA VAL A 280 10.28 2.00 19.30
C VAL A 280 9.52 2.97 20.20
N LEU A 281 10.16 4.06 20.63
CA LEU A 281 9.63 4.97 21.67
C LEU A 281 9.37 6.39 21.20
N GLY A 282 9.78 6.77 19.98
CA GLY A 282 9.59 8.13 19.48
C GLY A 282 10.28 9.20 20.33
N ARG A 283 11.43 8.88 20.95
CA ARG A 283 12.24 9.82 21.74
C ARG A 283 13.73 9.60 21.51
N LEU A 284 14.52 10.59 21.87
CA LEU A 284 15.97 10.45 21.94
C LEU A 284 16.37 9.49 23.08
N PRO A 285 17.49 8.74 22.93
CA PRO A 285 18.06 8.04 24.07
C PRO A 285 18.52 9.06 25.13
N SER A 286 18.24 8.77 26.39
CA SER A 286 18.73 9.57 27.50
C SER A 286 20.23 9.39 27.67
N ARG A 287 20.87 10.38 28.31
CA ARG A 287 22.30 10.36 28.62
C ARG A 287 22.73 9.07 29.32
N ASP A 288 21.96 8.62 30.31
CA ASP A 288 22.31 7.43 31.09
C ASP A 288 22.18 6.15 30.27
N GLU A 289 21.19 6.07 29.36
CA GLU A 289 21.08 4.97 28.39
C GLU A 289 22.30 4.93 27.46
N VAL A 290 22.74 6.09 26.95
CA VAL A 290 23.92 6.19 26.07
C VAL A 290 25.18 5.74 26.78
N ILE A 291 25.44 6.25 27.99
CA ILE A 291 26.64 5.91 28.77
C ILE A 291 26.64 4.42 29.15
N THR A 292 25.49 3.90 29.59
CA THR A 292 25.35 2.49 29.97
C THR A 292 25.61 1.58 28.78
N PHE A 293 25.03 1.90 27.62
CA PHE A 293 25.20 1.10 26.41
C PHE A 293 26.63 1.15 25.88
N ALA A 294 27.25 2.33 25.85
CA ALA A 294 28.65 2.49 25.44
C ALA A 294 29.64 1.77 26.36
N GLY A 295 29.29 1.61 27.64
CA GLY A 295 30.06 0.87 28.63
C GLY A 295 29.87 -0.66 28.57
N ASP A 296 28.76 -1.15 28.01
CA ASP A 296 28.48 -2.58 27.91
C ASP A 296 29.35 -3.25 26.82
N ARG A 297 30.07 -4.29 27.20
CA ARG A 297 30.94 -5.07 26.31
C ARG A 297 30.37 -6.46 26.01
N ALA A 298 29.18 -6.77 26.53
CA ALA A 298 28.55 -8.06 26.27
C ALA A 298 28.26 -8.23 24.77
N PRO A 299 28.40 -9.46 24.24
CA PRO A 299 28.14 -9.73 22.81
C PRO A 299 26.66 -9.57 22.45
N ASP A 300 25.75 -9.71 23.41
CA ASP A 300 24.29 -9.61 23.29
C ASP A 300 23.74 -8.24 23.70
N ARG A 301 24.59 -7.20 23.83
CA ARG A 301 24.17 -5.87 24.31
C ARG A 301 23.06 -5.22 23.48
N ARG A 302 23.08 -5.43 22.14
CA ARG A 302 22.04 -4.91 21.23
C ARG A 302 20.71 -5.60 21.48
N ASP A 303 20.72 -6.92 21.70
CA ASP A 303 19.51 -7.70 22.00
C ASP A 303 18.88 -7.30 23.33
N LYS A 304 19.71 -7.02 24.36
CA LYS A 304 19.25 -6.48 25.65
C LYS A 304 18.58 -5.12 25.50
N VAL A 305 19.12 -4.25 24.65
CA VAL A 305 18.50 -2.95 24.35
C VAL A 305 17.17 -3.13 23.63
N VAL A 306 17.10 -4.02 22.64
CA VAL A 306 15.83 -4.33 21.93
C VAL A 306 14.77 -4.77 22.93
N GLU A 307 15.10 -5.73 23.80
CA GLU A 307 14.15 -6.24 24.80
C GLU A 307 13.69 -5.12 25.74
N ARG A 308 14.63 -4.35 26.29
CA ARG A 308 14.33 -3.23 27.19
C ARG A 308 13.41 -2.20 26.54
N LEU A 309 13.67 -1.83 25.27
CA LEU A 309 12.87 -0.84 24.55
C LEU A 309 11.45 -1.35 24.28
N LEU A 310 11.29 -2.62 23.91
CA LEU A 310 9.97 -3.20 23.65
C LEU A 310 9.13 -3.37 24.94
N GLN A 311 9.76 -3.42 26.11
CA GLN A 311 9.10 -3.45 27.42
C GLN A 311 8.89 -2.06 28.05
N ASP A 312 9.38 -0.98 27.43
CA ASP A 312 9.24 0.38 27.95
C ASP A 312 7.80 0.90 27.75
N ASP A 313 7.21 1.50 28.79
CA ASP A 313 5.83 1.99 28.78
C ASP A 313 5.58 3.06 27.69
N GLY A 314 6.63 3.78 27.25
CA GLY A 314 6.58 4.76 26.17
C GLY A 314 6.24 4.15 24.81
N TYR A 315 6.40 2.83 24.64
CA TYR A 315 5.99 2.10 23.44
C TYR A 315 4.53 2.36 23.10
N ALA A 316 3.65 2.28 24.10
CA ALA A 316 2.22 2.40 23.89
C ALA A 316 1.82 3.79 23.38
N ASP A 317 2.44 4.85 23.92
CA ASP A 317 2.18 6.22 23.49
C ASP A 317 2.62 6.45 22.05
N TYR A 318 3.77 5.91 21.65
CA TYR A 318 4.30 6.07 20.30
C TYR A 318 3.46 5.36 19.24
N TRP A 319 3.15 4.09 19.45
CA TRP A 319 2.41 3.30 18.47
C TRP A 319 0.92 3.67 18.43
N ALA A 320 0.32 4.08 19.54
CA ALA A 320 -1.07 4.57 19.54
C ALA A 320 -1.26 5.85 18.72
N VAL A 321 -0.27 6.74 18.65
CA VAL A 321 -0.35 7.93 17.80
C VAL A 321 -0.31 7.56 16.33
N LYS A 322 0.62 6.69 15.91
CA LYS A 322 0.71 6.21 14.52
C LYS A 322 -0.59 5.57 14.05
N TRP A 323 -1.16 4.69 14.87
CA TRP A 323 -2.45 4.06 14.56
C TRP A 323 -3.62 5.03 14.68
N GLY A 324 -3.54 5.98 15.59
CA GLY A 324 -4.45 7.11 15.70
C GLY A 324 -4.57 7.86 14.38
N ASP A 325 -3.47 8.14 13.68
CA ASP A 325 -3.51 8.86 12.40
C ASP A 325 -4.31 8.11 11.32
N LEU A 326 -4.34 6.77 11.40
CA LEU A 326 -5.06 5.91 10.45
C LEU A 326 -6.54 5.77 10.79
N ILE A 327 -6.88 5.60 12.08
CA ILE A 327 -8.24 5.20 12.49
C ILE A 327 -9.01 6.25 13.31
N ARG A 328 -8.33 7.27 13.83
CA ARG A 328 -8.95 8.27 14.72
C ARG A 328 -9.73 9.29 13.91
N PRO A 329 -11.03 9.45 14.18
CA PRO A 329 -11.83 10.38 13.41
C PRO A 329 -11.72 11.81 13.92
N ASN A 330 -12.23 12.77 13.14
CA ASN A 330 -12.28 14.16 13.54
C ASN A 330 -13.21 14.36 14.77
N PRO A 331 -12.71 14.95 15.88
CA PRO A 331 -13.54 15.20 17.07
C PRO A 331 -14.69 16.18 16.86
N SER A 332 -14.65 17.04 15.83
CA SER A 332 -15.81 17.89 15.46
C SER A 332 -16.95 17.08 14.87
N ARG A 333 -16.60 16.04 14.11
CA ARG A 333 -17.54 15.19 13.37
C ARG A 333 -18.13 14.13 14.28
N VAL A 334 -17.28 13.38 14.96
CA VAL A 334 -17.68 12.22 15.79
C VAL A 334 -17.95 12.60 17.25
N GLY A 335 -17.39 13.71 17.73
CA GLY A 335 -17.48 14.15 19.12
C GLY A 335 -16.17 13.92 19.89
N VAL A 336 -15.88 14.81 20.84
CA VAL A 336 -14.65 14.77 21.66
C VAL A 336 -14.54 13.48 22.46
N LYS A 337 -15.62 13.09 23.15
CA LYS A 337 -15.60 11.94 24.06
C LYS A 337 -15.37 10.59 23.34
N PRO A 338 -16.07 10.25 22.25
CA PRO A 338 -15.77 9.03 21.50
C PRO A 338 -14.33 8.97 20.98
N VAL A 339 -13.80 10.08 20.47
CA VAL A 339 -12.42 10.16 19.96
C VAL A 339 -11.40 9.93 21.07
N TYR A 340 -11.62 10.55 22.24
CA TYR A 340 -10.77 10.33 23.41
C TYR A 340 -10.81 8.86 23.88
N LEU A 341 -11.99 8.25 23.96
CA LEU A 341 -12.13 6.83 24.35
C LEU A 341 -11.46 5.88 23.35
N LEU A 342 -11.44 6.22 22.05
CA LEU A 342 -10.71 5.44 21.04
C LEU A 342 -9.20 5.57 21.22
N ASP A 343 -8.68 6.78 21.48
CA ASP A 343 -7.25 7.00 21.78
C ASP A 343 -6.82 6.23 23.05
N ASP A 344 -7.63 6.28 24.10
CA ASP A 344 -7.38 5.54 25.35
C ASP A 344 -7.37 4.02 25.10
N TRP A 345 -8.35 3.50 24.36
CA TRP A 345 -8.40 2.08 23.97
C TRP A 345 -7.19 1.66 23.13
N LEU A 346 -6.72 2.51 22.21
CA LEU A 346 -5.52 2.25 21.41
C LEU A 346 -4.29 2.14 22.31
N ARG A 347 -4.06 3.13 23.19
CA ARG A 347 -2.93 3.13 24.12
C ARG A 347 -2.96 1.91 25.03
N GLU A 348 -4.12 1.57 25.58
CA GLU A 348 -4.24 0.39 26.42
C GLU A 348 -3.98 -0.91 25.65
N SER A 349 -4.45 -1.01 24.40
CA SER A 349 -4.20 -2.19 23.56
C SER A 349 -2.71 -2.40 23.28
N PHE A 350 -1.95 -1.32 22.99
CA PHE A 350 -0.49 -1.42 22.85
C PHE A 350 0.22 -1.70 24.17
N ARG A 351 -0.24 -1.11 25.28
CA ARG A 351 0.33 -1.33 26.62
C ARG A 351 0.21 -2.80 27.04
N GLN A 352 -0.93 -3.42 26.75
CA GLN A 352 -1.18 -4.84 27.03
C GLN A 352 -0.51 -5.79 26.03
N ASN A 353 0.18 -5.27 25.01
CA ASN A 353 0.66 -6.06 23.86
C ASN A 353 -0.45 -6.92 23.24
N LYS A 354 -1.64 -6.35 23.04
CA LYS A 354 -2.78 -7.09 22.51
C LYS A 354 -2.44 -7.63 21.11
N PRO A 355 -2.67 -8.93 20.84
CA PRO A 355 -2.49 -9.50 19.51
C PRO A 355 -3.23 -8.70 18.44
N TRP A 356 -2.59 -8.49 17.29
CA TRP A 356 -3.14 -7.63 16.23
C TRP A 356 -4.49 -8.13 15.70
N ASN A 357 -4.66 -9.45 15.56
CA ASN A 357 -5.92 -10.07 15.17
C ASN A 357 -7.06 -9.76 16.17
N GLU A 358 -6.78 -9.76 17.47
CA GLU A 358 -7.76 -9.43 18.51
C GLU A 358 -8.10 -7.93 18.52
N MET A 359 -7.10 -7.05 18.34
CA MET A 359 -7.35 -5.61 18.17
C MET A 359 -8.30 -5.34 17.01
N VAL A 360 -8.07 -5.99 15.86
CA VAL A 360 -8.89 -5.81 14.65
C VAL A 360 -10.27 -6.44 14.84
N ARG A 361 -10.37 -7.63 15.45
CA ARG A 361 -11.65 -8.24 15.80
C ARG A 361 -12.51 -7.33 16.68
N GLU A 362 -11.92 -6.74 17.72
CA GLU A 362 -12.60 -5.76 18.59
C GLU A 362 -13.11 -4.54 17.81
N LEU A 363 -12.29 -3.99 16.90
CA LEU A 363 -12.67 -2.86 16.04
C LEU A 363 -13.83 -3.23 15.11
N LEU A 364 -13.75 -4.36 14.41
CA LEU A 364 -14.76 -4.77 13.43
C LEU A 364 -16.09 -5.20 14.06
N THR A 365 -16.06 -5.76 15.26
CA THR A 365 -17.26 -6.28 15.94
C THR A 365 -17.79 -5.34 17.03
N ALA A 366 -17.24 -4.13 17.14
CA ALA A 366 -17.66 -3.17 18.17
C ALA A 366 -19.17 -2.89 18.13
N GLN A 367 -19.76 -2.85 19.33
CA GLN A 367 -21.17 -2.56 19.58
C GLN A 367 -21.29 -1.80 20.91
N GLY A 368 -22.44 -1.16 21.15
CA GLY A 368 -22.73 -0.41 22.36
C GLY A 368 -22.68 1.10 22.15
N SER A 369 -22.40 1.84 23.22
CA SER A 369 -22.43 3.30 23.25
C SER A 369 -21.09 3.91 22.83
N SER A 370 -21.12 4.90 21.94
CA SER A 370 -19.96 5.71 21.57
C SER A 370 -19.36 6.51 22.74
N HIS A 371 -20.06 6.58 23.89
CA HIS A 371 -19.58 7.25 25.11
C HIS A 371 -19.10 6.27 26.20
N GLN A 372 -19.07 4.97 25.91
CA GLN A 372 -18.63 3.93 26.83
C GLN A 372 -17.53 3.04 26.23
N TYR A 373 -17.56 2.80 24.91
CA TYR A 373 -16.59 1.93 24.23
C TYR A 373 -15.98 2.64 23.02
N GLY A 374 -14.68 2.90 23.07
CA GLY A 374 -13.92 3.69 22.08
C GLY A 374 -14.03 3.18 20.64
N PRO A 375 -13.85 1.87 20.37
CA PRO A 375 -13.99 1.29 19.02
C PRO A 375 -15.27 1.63 18.26
N VAL A 376 -16.38 1.91 18.97
CA VAL A 376 -17.65 2.35 18.34
C VAL A 376 -17.49 3.68 17.58
N ALA A 377 -16.48 4.50 17.92
CA ALA A 377 -16.18 5.74 17.20
C ALA A 377 -15.89 5.51 15.71
N MET A 378 -15.35 4.34 15.33
CA MET A 378 -15.09 3.97 13.94
C MET A 378 -16.39 3.85 13.14
N PHE A 379 -17.41 3.17 13.68
CA PHE A 379 -18.75 3.09 13.08
C PHE A 379 -19.48 4.42 13.03
N ARG A 380 -19.30 5.23 14.10
CA ARG A 380 -19.86 6.58 14.11
C ARG A 380 -19.25 7.45 13.01
N ASP A 381 -17.99 7.22 12.66
CA ASP A 381 -17.30 7.91 11.57
C ASP A 381 -17.68 7.37 10.19
N LYS A 382 -17.44 6.07 9.97
CA LYS A 382 -17.73 5.32 8.73
C LYS A 382 -19.13 4.73 8.85
N ARG A 383 -20.10 5.63 8.72
CA ARG A 383 -21.51 5.42 9.03
C ARG A 383 -22.22 4.44 8.09
N GLU A 384 -21.84 4.46 6.83
CA GLU A 384 -22.47 3.68 5.78
C GLU A 384 -21.63 2.41 5.50
N PRO A 385 -22.27 1.26 5.25
CA PRO A 385 -21.57 -0.02 5.07
C PRO A 385 -20.48 0.03 3.99
N GLU A 386 -20.70 0.79 2.92
CA GLU A 386 -19.78 1.00 1.82
C GLU A 386 -18.48 1.66 2.29
N ASP A 387 -18.60 2.74 3.06
CA ASP A 387 -17.44 3.49 3.56
C ASP A 387 -16.67 2.66 4.60
N MET A 388 -17.36 1.83 5.39
CA MET A 388 -16.72 0.91 6.33
C MET A 388 -16.00 -0.24 5.61
N GLY A 389 -16.62 -0.85 4.60
CA GLY A 389 -16.02 -1.91 3.80
C GLY A 389 -14.73 -1.45 3.12
N ALA A 390 -14.76 -0.28 2.47
CA ALA A 390 -13.60 0.33 1.84
C ALA A 390 -12.47 0.61 2.85
N PHE A 391 -12.81 1.22 3.98
CA PHE A 391 -11.86 1.50 5.06
C PHE A 391 -11.19 0.22 5.59
N VAL A 392 -11.96 -0.83 5.85
CA VAL A 392 -11.44 -2.11 6.35
C VAL A 392 -10.50 -2.76 5.33
N SER A 393 -10.90 -2.74 4.05
CA SER A 393 -10.07 -3.26 2.95
C SER A 393 -8.72 -2.57 2.88
N GLN A 394 -8.70 -1.24 2.88
CA GLN A 394 -7.47 -0.49 2.74
C GLN A 394 -6.58 -0.61 3.98
N ILE A 395 -7.13 -0.41 5.17
CA ILE A 395 -6.33 -0.33 6.40
C ILE A 395 -5.80 -1.68 6.83
N PHE A 396 -6.64 -2.72 6.79
CA PHE A 396 -6.31 -4.01 7.40
C PHE A 396 -5.93 -5.08 6.39
N LEU A 397 -6.34 -4.96 5.12
CA LEU A 397 -5.97 -5.90 4.06
C LEU A 397 -4.95 -5.32 3.06
N GLY A 398 -4.71 -3.99 3.11
CA GLY A 398 -3.82 -3.33 2.15
C GLY A 398 -4.38 -3.34 0.72
N VAL A 399 -5.71 -3.50 0.56
CA VAL A 399 -6.37 -3.58 -0.74
C VAL A 399 -7.24 -2.34 -0.93
N ARG A 400 -6.87 -1.49 -1.90
CA ARG A 400 -7.60 -0.25 -2.21
C ARG A 400 -8.74 -0.53 -3.19
N MET A 401 -9.97 -0.51 -2.70
CA MET A 401 -11.17 -0.79 -3.49
C MET A 401 -12.00 0.46 -3.83
N ASP A 402 -11.61 1.68 -3.41
CA ASP A 402 -12.44 2.88 -3.60
C ASP A 402 -12.81 3.16 -5.06
N CYS A 403 -11.90 2.88 -6.02
CA CYS A 403 -12.23 3.00 -7.44
C CYS A 403 -13.32 2.00 -7.86
N ALA A 404 -13.39 0.84 -7.20
CA ALA A 404 -14.37 -0.21 -7.44
C ALA A 404 -15.81 0.22 -7.07
N ARG A 405 -15.98 1.28 -6.26
CA ARG A 405 -17.29 1.77 -5.80
C ARG A 405 -18.25 2.14 -6.93
N CYS A 406 -17.71 2.69 -8.01
CA CYS A 406 -18.49 3.26 -9.12
C CYS A 406 -18.27 2.53 -10.45
N HIS A 407 -17.16 1.79 -10.59
CA HIS A 407 -16.78 1.06 -11.78
C HIS A 407 -15.73 0.01 -11.45
N HIS A 408 -15.46 -0.97 -12.32
CA HIS A 408 -14.36 -1.93 -12.10
C HIS A 408 -13.02 -1.20 -11.89
N HIS A 409 -12.23 -1.61 -10.90
CA HIS A 409 -10.97 -0.94 -10.56
C HIS A 409 -10.06 -0.86 -11.81
N PRO A 410 -9.45 0.31 -12.10
CA PRO A 410 -8.75 0.50 -13.36
C PRO A 410 -7.55 -0.43 -13.50
N ASN A 411 -6.78 -0.62 -12.42
CA ASN A 411 -5.50 -1.32 -12.48
C ASN A 411 -5.52 -2.66 -11.72
N GLU A 412 -6.70 -3.19 -11.36
CA GLU A 412 -6.83 -4.42 -10.57
C GLU A 412 -8.09 -5.19 -10.97
N LYS A 413 -8.16 -6.44 -10.53
CA LYS A 413 -9.28 -7.36 -10.75
C LYS A 413 -10.56 -7.06 -9.94
N TRP A 414 -10.55 -6.01 -9.11
CA TRP A 414 -11.65 -5.74 -8.19
C TRP A 414 -12.84 -5.13 -8.91
N SER A 415 -13.95 -5.85 -8.92
CA SER A 415 -15.21 -5.41 -9.49
C SER A 415 -16.02 -4.57 -8.51
N MET A 416 -17.03 -3.90 -9.05
CA MET A 416 -18.02 -3.20 -8.25
C MET A 416 -18.79 -4.16 -7.35
N GLU A 417 -19.07 -5.37 -7.82
CA GLU A 417 -19.68 -6.41 -7.01
C GLU A 417 -18.82 -6.76 -5.79
N ASP A 418 -17.50 -6.96 -5.95
CA ASP A 418 -16.58 -7.25 -4.83
C ASP A 418 -16.61 -6.14 -3.76
N TYR A 419 -16.67 -4.87 -4.19
CA TYR A 419 -16.77 -3.73 -3.29
C TYR A 419 -18.03 -3.80 -2.41
N TYR A 420 -19.20 -4.00 -3.01
CA TYR A 420 -20.47 -4.04 -2.27
C TYR A 420 -20.67 -5.36 -1.51
N GLN A 421 -20.05 -6.46 -1.93
CA GLN A 421 -20.00 -7.71 -1.16
C GLN A 421 -19.17 -7.57 0.11
N LEU A 422 -18.05 -6.84 0.08
CA LEU A 422 -17.32 -6.52 1.31
C LEU A 422 -18.11 -5.56 2.21
N ALA A 423 -18.78 -4.56 1.63
CA ALA A 423 -19.67 -3.67 2.38
C ALA A 423 -20.81 -4.44 3.08
N ALA A 424 -21.30 -5.54 2.49
CA ALA A 424 -22.40 -6.33 3.02
C ALA A 424 -22.13 -6.91 4.42
N PHE A 425 -20.87 -7.10 4.83
CA PHE A 425 -20.55 -7.47 6.22
C PHE A 425 -21.06 -6.45 7.25
N PHE A 426 -21.25 -5.19 6.85
CA PHE A 426 -21.69 -4.11 7.73
C PHE A 426 -23.17 -3.72 7.53
N GLY A 427 -23.86 -4.32 6.55
CA GLY A 427 -25.23 -3.95 6.16
C GLY A 427 -26.31 -4.17 7.24
N GLN A 428 -26.07 -5.09 8.18
CA GLN A 428 -27.02 -5.41 9.26
C GLN A 428 -26.79 -4.61 10.56
N MET A 429 -25.95 -3.58 10.52
CA MET A 429 -25.76 -2.67 11.64
C MET A 429 -26.94 -1.72 11.81
N LYS A 430 -27.38 -1.55 13.04
CA LYS A 430 -28.37 -0.55 13.44
C LYS A 430 -27.73 0.48 14.36
N ARG A 431 -28.31 1.68 14.32
CA ARG A 431 -27.86 2.83 15.12
C ARG A 431 -29.04 3.57 15.71
N LYS A 432 -28.88 4.15 16.91
CA LYS A 432 -29.85 5.02 17.59
C LYS A 432 -29.14 6.16 18.32
N GLY A 433 -29.62 7.38 18.10
CA GLY A 433 -29.08 8.60 18.70
C GLY A 433 -29.34 9.81 17.79
N GLN A 434 -28.90 11.00 18.19
CA GLN A 434 -29.05 12.22 17.38
C GLN A 434 -28.09 12.30 16.16
N GLY A 435 -27.21 11.30 15.98
CA GLY A 435 -26.30 11.20 14.84
C GLY A 435 -25.15 12.22 14.88
N ILE A 436 -24.69 12.64 13.70
CA ILE A 436 -23.66 13.68 13.54
C ILE A 436 -24.36 15.00 13.25
N SER A 437 -24.22 15.98 14.14
CA SER A 437 -24.77 17.33 13.98
C SER A 437 -23.64 18.35 14.04
N ALA A 438 -23.18 18.82 12.88
CA ALA A 438 -22.19 19.90 12.82
C ALA A 438 -22.78 21.17 13.48
N PRO A 439 -21.97 21.98 14.21
CA PRO A 439 -20.51 21.88 14.35
C PRO A 439 -20.02 21.01 15.53
N ILE A 440 -20.91 20.50 16.38
CA ILE A 440 -20.54 19.72 17.58
C ILE A 440 -21.48 18.52 17.75
N SER A 441 -20.93 17.32 17.55
CA SER A 441 -21.56 16.05 17.90
C SER A 441 -21.32 15.74 19.39
N GLY A 442 -22.25 16.14 20.26
CA GLY A 442 -22.10 16.00 21.72
C GLY A 442 -22.78 14.79 22.36
N GLU A 443 -23.79 14.20 21.71
CA GLU A 443 -24.66 13.18 22.29
C GLU A 443 -24.20 11.75 21.97
N PRO A 444 -24.46 10.74 22.85
CA PRO A 444 -24.12 9.35 22.59
C PRO A 444 -24.92 8.77 21.42
N GLU A 445 -24.28 7.89 20.65
CA GLU A 445 -24.93 7.03 19.68
C GLU A 445 -24.71 5.58 20.07
N TYR A 446 -25.76 4.76 19.96
CA TYR A 446 -25.74 3.33 20.23
C TYR A 446 -25.71 2.57 18.91
N TRP A 447 -24.79 1.62 18.78
CA TRP A 447 -24.61 0.79 17.61
C TRP A 447 -24.73 -0.68 17.98
N TRP A 448 -25.45 -1.48 17.20
CA TRP A 448 -25.58 -2.91 17.44
C TRP A 448 -25.90 -3.67 16.16
N TYR A 449 -25.54 -4.94 16.14
CA TYR A 449 -25.97 -5.88 15.12
C TYR A 449 -27.43 -6.26 15.35
N ALA A 450 -28.27 -6.20 14.30
CA ALA A 450 -29.63 -6.70 14.35
C ALA A 450 -29.93 -7.60 13.13
N PRO A 451 -30.26 -8.89 13.34
CA PRO A 451 -30.59 -9.79 12.24
C PRO A 451 -31.84 -9.31 11.48
N GLY A 452 -31.93 -9.66 10.20
CA GLY A 452 -33.06 -9.29 9.33
C GLY A 452 -33.04 -7.85 8.81
N GLY A 453 -31.90 -7.15 8.90
CA GLY A 453 -31.69 -5.87 8.21
C GLY A 453 -31.70 -6.03 6.69
N SER A 454 -32.06 -4.97 5.96
CA SER A 454 -31.80 -4.87 4.52
C SER A 454 -30.28 -4.96 4.32
N GLY A 455 -29.81 -5.97 3.59
CA GLY A 455 -28.41 -6.07 3.21
C GLY A 455 -27.98 -4.88 2.34
N VAL A 456 -26.73 -4.89 1.88
CA VAL A 456 -26.24 -3.91 0.91
C VAL A 456 -26.75 -4.28 -0.47
N THR A 457 -27.22 -3.31 -1.24
CA THR A 457 -27.72 -3.51 -2.61
C THR A 457 -26.72 -2.97 -3.62
N HIS A 458 -26.48 -3.70 -4.70
CA HIS A 458 -25.66 -3.22 -5.80
C HIS A 458 -26.41 -2.14 -6.60
N PRO A 459 -25.88 -0.92 -6.76
CA PRO A 459 -26.65 0.23 -7.24
C PRO A 459 -26.95 0.23 -8.74
N VAL A 460 -26.40 -0.72 -9.51
CA VAL A 460 -26.68 -0.88 -10.95
C VAL A 460 -27.64 -2.05 -11.22
N THR A 461 -27.54 -3.13 -10.44
CA THR A 461 -28.27 -4.39 -10.71
C THR A 461 -29.43 -4.60 -9.75
N ASP A 462 -29.54 -3.76 -8.71
CA ASP A 462 -30.49 -3.88 -7.61
C ASP A 462 -30.41 -5.21 -6.83
N ALA A 463 -29.36 -6.01 -7.07
CA ALA A 463 -29.14 -7.28 -6.39
C ALA A 463 -28.74 -7.02 -4.93
N VAL A 464 -29.31 -7.79 -4.00
CA VAL A 464 -28.86 -7.79 -2.60
C VAL A 464 -27.58 -8.60 -2.52
N MET A 465 -26.52 -7.97 -2.03
CA MET A 465 -25.18 -8.55 -1.95
C MET A 465 -25.07 -9.58 -0.82
N VAL A 466 -24.47 -10.71 -1.16
CA VAL A 466 -24.02 -11.73 -0.21
C VAL A 466 -22.65 -11.29 0.31
N PRO A 467 -22.43 -11.27 1.65
CA PRO A 467 -21.12 -10.93 2.19
C PRO A 467 -20.01 -11.83 1.64
N ARG A 468 -18.92 -11.23 1.17
CA ARG A 468 -17.75 -11.96 0.66
C ARG A 468 -16.49 -11.13 0.89
N PRO A 469 -15.44 -11.68 1.54
CA PRO A 469 -14.19 -10.97 1.66
C PRO A 469 -13.42 -11.00 0.32
N PRO A 470 -12.46 -10.08 0.09
CA PRO A 470 -11.63 -10.10 -1.11
C PRO A 470 -10.94 -11.45 -1.30
N ASP A 471 -11.08 -12.07 -2.49
CA ASP A 471 -10.62 -13.43 -2.82
C ASP A 471 -11.06 -14.54 -1.83
N GLY A 472 -12.04 -14.26 -0.97
CA GLY A 472 -12.56 -15.19 0.02
C GLY A 472 -13.79 -15.97 -0.47
N PRO A 473 -14.26 -16.93 0.34
CA PRO A 473 -15.52 -17.60 0.09
C PRO A 473 -16.70 -16.67 0.35
N GLU A 474 -17.83 -16.91 -0.34
CA GLU A 474 -19.09 -16.29 0.04
C GLU A 474 -19.50 -16.72 1.45
N MET A 475 -20.03 -15.77 2.22
CA MET A 475 -20.47 -15.92 3.60
C MET A 475 -21.93 -15.46 3.72
N PRO A 476 -22.91 -16.28 3.31
CA PRO A 476 -24.32 -15.94 3.41
C PRO A 476 -24.73 -15.60 4.85
N TYR A 477 -25.67 -14.66 5.00
CA TYR A 477 -26.21 -14.33 6.31
C TYR A 477 -26.82 -15.57 6.97
N VAL A 478 -26.38 -15.84 8.20
CA VAL A 478 -26.95 -16.88 9.07
C VAL A 478 -27.73 -16.18 10.17
N ASP A 479 -28.96 -16.65 10.41
CA ASP A 479 -29.84 -16.02 11.42
C ASP A 479 -29.19 -16.02 12.81
N GLY A 480 -29.24 -14.86 13.47
CA GLY A 480 -28.61 -14.64 14.77
C GLY A 480 -27.07 -14.57 14.78
N GLN A 481 -26.39 -14.71 13.65
CA GLN A 481 -24.93 -14.60 13.56
C GLN A 481 -24.50 -13.28 12.94
N ASP A 482 -23.66 -12.53 13.67
CA ASP A 482 -23.09 -11.30 13.16
C ASP A 482 -22.04 -11.61 12.07
N PRO A 483 -22.28 -11.25 10.79
CA PRO A 483 -21.38 -11.58 9.69
C PRO A 483 -19.97 -11.00 9.88
N ARG A 484 -19.83 -9.91 10.65
CA ARG A 484 -18.54 -9.29 10.96
C ARG A 484 -17.61 -10.19 11.77
N THR A 485 -18.18 -11.13 12.53
CA THR A 485 -17.39 -12.14 13.26
C THR A 485 -16.72 -13.10 12.28
N GLY A 486 -17.43 -13.54 11.24
CA GLY A 486 -16.87 -14.36 10.17
C GLY A 486 -15.80 -13.64 9.36
N LEU A 487 -15.97 -12.33 9.13
CA LEU A 487 -14.92 -11.50 8.52
C LEU A 487 -13.66 -11.46 9.40
N ALA A 488 -13.82 -11.20 10.71
CA ALA A 488 -12.70 -11.16 11.63
C ALA A 488 -11.97 -12.52 11.74
N ASP A 489 -12.72 -13.62 11.75
CA ASP A 489 -12.16 -14.98 11.74
C ASP A 489 -11.39 -15.29 10.44
N TRP A 490 -11.93 -14.87 9.30
CA TRP A 490 -11.24 -15.02 8.02
C TRP A 490 -9.97 -14.19 7.95
N MET A 491 -9.97 -12.97 8.51
CA MET A 491 -8.77 -12.12 8.58
C MET A 491 -7.70 -12.76 9.47
N ALA A 492 -8.09 -13.31 10.62
CA ALA A 492 -7.21 -13.99 11.56
C ALA A 492 -6.81 -15.42 11.16
N SER A 493 -7.24 -15.90 9.99
CA SER A 493 -6.86 -17.22 9.48
C SER A 493 -5.41 -17.23 9.00
N SER A 494 -4.70 -18.35 9.22
CA SER A 494 -3.36 -18.57 8.66
C SER A 494 -3.34 -18.62 7.14
N GLU A 495 -4.48 -18.92 6.52
CA GLU A 495 -4.65 -19.01 5.07
C GLU A 495 -5.00 -17.64 4.44
N ASN A 496 -5.13 -16.58 5.24
CA ASN A 496 -5.47 -15.27 4.72
C ASN A 496 -4.27 -14.66 3.94
N PRO A 497 -4.43 -14.30 2.65
CA PRO A 497 -3.31 -13.81 1.85
C PRO A 497 -3.02 -12.31 2.05
N PHE A 498 -3.83 -11.58 2.83
CA PHE A 498 -3.75 -10.13 2.93
C PHE A 498 -3.40 -9.63 4.33
N PHE A 499 -4.11 -10.11 5.35
CA PHE A 499 -4.14 -9.52 6.68
C PHE A 499 -2.75 -9.42 7.33
N ALA A 500 -2.02 -10.54 7.38
CA ALA A 500 -0.66 -10.56 7.92
C ALA A 500 0.31 -9.76 7.04
N ARG A 501 0.22 -9.89 5.71
CA ARG A 501 1.09 -9.18 4.76
C ARG A 501 0.95 -7.66 4.89
N ALA A 502 -0.27 -7.15 5.04
CA ALA A 502 -0.55 -5.72 5.17
C ALA A 502 0.11 -5.12 6.43
N ILE A 503 -0.07 -5.75 7.59
CA ILE A 503 0.50 -5.24 8.84
C ILE A 503 2.02 -5.38 8.86
N VAL A 504 2.60 -6.52 8.46
CA VAL A 504 4.06 -6.66 8.48
C VAL A 504 4.74 -5.68 7.54
N ASN A 505 4.13 -5.39 6.38
CA ASN A 505 4.64 -4.40 5.44
C ASN A 505 4.58 -2.97 6.00
N ARG A 506 3.51 -2.62 6.71
CA ARG A 506 3.39 -1.30 7.37
C ARG A 506 4.43 -1.14 8.49
N ILE A 507 4.59 -2.14 9.35
CA ILE A 507 5.63 -2.13 10.39
C ILE A 507 7.02 -2.09 9.76
N TRP A 508 7.27 -2.86 8.70
CA TRP A 508 8.51 -2.76 7.93
C TRP A 508 8.75 -1.32 7.43
N GLY A 509 7.75 -0.69 6.81
CA GLY A 509 7.86 0.69 6.33
C GLY A 509 8.19 1.70 7.42
N ASP A 510 7.70 1.50 8.63
CA ASP A 510 8.05 2.33 9.78
C ASP A 510 9.51 2.18 10.22
N PHE A 511 10.05 0.96 10.22
CA PHE A 511 11.43 0.67 10.62
C PHE A 511 12.45 0.97 9.53
N PHE A 512 12.12 0.72 8.27
CA PHE A 512 13.05 0.84 7.14
C PHE A 512 12.81 2.09 6.27
N GLY A 513 11.75 2.85 6.53
CA GLY A 513 11.45 4.12 5.85
C GLY A 513 10.66 3.98 4.55
N ARG A 514 10.50 2.75 4.06
CA ARG A 514 9.71 2.37 2.89
C ARG A 514 9.18 0.96 3.10
N GLY A 515 7.94 0.69 2.72
CA GLY A 515 7.39 -0.68 2.72
C GLY A 515 8.13 -1.58 1.73
N ILE A 516 8.00 -2.89 1.86
CA ILE A 516 8.41 -3.85 0.82
C ILE A 516 7.50 -3.66 -0.41
N VAL A 517 6.19 -3.52 -0.16
CA VAL A 517 5.22 -2.91 -1.08
C VAL A 517 5.07 -1.44 -0.70
N GLU A 518 5.18 -0.54 -1.68
CA GLU A 518 5.07 0.91 -1.46
C GLU A 518 4.10 1.50 -2.51
N PRO A 519 3.07 2.27 -2.13
CA PRO A 519 2.63 2.60 -0.76
C PRO A 519 2.33 1.39 0.13
N VAL A 520 2.44 1.55 1.45
CA VAL A 520 2.38 0.44 2.43
C VAL A 520 1.04 -0.32 2.46
N ASP A 521 -0.01 0.26 1.90
CA ASP A 521 -1.40 -0.21 1.87
C ASP A 521 -1.92 -0.40 0.43
N ASP A 522 -1.04 -0.56 -0.56
CA ASP A 522 -1.39 -0.65 -1.99
C ASP A 522 -0.93 -1.98 -2.62
N PHE A 523 -1.43 -3.08 -2.06
CA PHE A 523 -1.17 -4.45 -2.52
C PHE A 523 -1.98 -4.76 -3.76
N ARG A 524 -1.25 -4.99 -4.85
CA ARG A 524 -1.79 -4.99 -6.20
C ARG A 524 -0.90 -5.86 -7.08
N ALA A 525 -1.49 -6.60 -8.02
CA ALA A 525 -0.67 -7.39 -8.96
C ALA A 525 0.27 -6.48 -9.77
N SER A 526 -0.21 -5.26 -10.07
CA SER A 526 0.53 -4.20 -10.74
C SER A 526 1.58 -3.47 -9.86
N ASN A 527 1.56 -3.67 -8.54
CA ASN A 527 2.50 -3.11 -7.58
C ASN A 527 3.04 -4.21 -6.64
N PRO A 528 3.86 -5.13 -7.17
CA PRO A 528 4.32 -6.25 -6.37
C PRO A 528 5.37 -5.84 -5.34
N ALA A 529 5.63 -6.74 -4.40
CA ALA A 529 6.63 -6.51 -3.37
C ALA A 529 8.03 -6.43 -3.98
N SER A 530 8.88 -5.53 -3.47
CA SER A 530 10.30 -5.47 -3.87
C SER A 530 11.07 -6.74 -3.49
N ASN A 531 10.55 -7.51 -2.52
CA ASN A 531 11.04 -8.82 -2.11
C ASN A 531 9.89 -9.69 -1.59
N GLU A 532 9.23 -10.45 -2.49
CA GLU A 532 8.09 -11.32 -2.15
C GLU A 532 8.44 -12.36 -1.08
N ALA A 533 9.58 -13.03 -1.21
CA ALA A 533 9.99 -14.08 -0.27
C ALA A 533 10.18 -13.54 1.16
N LEU A 534 10.72 -12.33 1.30
CA LEU A 534 10.84 -11.65 2.59
C LEU A 534 9.48 -11.33 3.21
N LEU A 535 8.57 -10.77 2.41
CA LEU A 535 7.23 -10.41 2.86
C LEU A 535 6.42 -11.65 3.28
N ASP A 536 6.50 -12.72 2.50
CA ASP A 536 5.86 -14.01 2.81
C ASP A 536 6.41 -14.61 4.11
N TRP A 537 7.73 -14.62 4.26
CA TRP A 537 8.35 -15.14 5.48
C TRP A 537 7.95 -14.33 6.71
N LEU A 538 7.98 -13.00 6.64
CA LEU A 538 7.56 -12.13 7.75
C LEU A 538 6.08 -12.34 8.11
N ALA A 539 5.20 -12.47 7.12
CA ALA A 539 3.78 -12.73 7.35
C ALA A 539 3.56 -14.09 8.04
N GLN A 540 4.26 -15.13 7.59
CA GLN A 540 4.19 -16.47 8.19
C GLN A 540 4.73 -16.48 9.63
N ASP A 541 5.89 -15.86 9.87
CA ASP A 541 6.47 -15.73 11.20
C ASP A 541 5.53 -14.99 12.15
N PHE A 542 4.90 -13.90 11.69
CA PHE A 542 3.95 -13.13 12.47
C PHE A 542 2.70 -13.94 12.87
N VAL A 543 2.15 -14.71 11.93
CA VAL A 543 1.02 -15.62 12.21
C VAL A 543 1.41 -16.71 13.22
N GLN A 544 2.59 -17.32 13.05
CA GLN A 544 3.09 -18.38 13.95
C GLN A 544 3.31 -17.89 15.39
N HIS A 545 3.61 -16.61 15.57
CA HIS A 545 3.79 -15.97 16.87
C HIS A 545 2.53 -15.25 17.36
N GLY A 546 1.36 -15.65 16.86
CA GLY A 546 0.07 -15.19 17.39
C GLY A 546 -0.20 -13.71 17.16
N TYR A 547 0.28 -13.17 16.03
CA TYR A 547 0.07 -11.76 15.65
C TYR A 547 0.66 -10.75 16.65
N ASP A 548 1.78 -11.10 17.31
CA ASP A 548 2.48 -10.25 18.27
C ASP A 548 3.38 -9.19 17.57
N LEU A 549 2.98 -7.91 17.70
CA LEU A 549 3.70 -6.80 17.09
C LEU A 549 5.09 -6.58 17.70
N LYS A 550 5.28 -6.80 19.00
CA LYS A 550 6.60 -6.66 19.65
C LYS A 550 7.55 -7.76 19.18
N HIS A 551 7.05 -8.98 18.97
CA HIS A 551 7.84 -10.05 18.35
C HIS A 551 8.36 -9.63 16.98
N LEU A 552 7.47 -9.18 16.08
CA LEU A 552 7.84 -8.70 14.75
C LEU A 552 8.90 -7.60 14.81
N MET A 553 8.67 -6.56 15.61
CA MET A 553 9.62 -5.45 15.78
C MET A 553 10.99 -5.95 16.29
N GLY A 554 10.98 -6.88 17.24
CA GLY A 554 12.17 -7.52 17.76
C GLY A 554 12.93 -8.34 16.70
N VAL A 555 12.24 -9.04 15.80
CA VAL A 555 12.85 -9.74 14.67
C VAL A 555 13.52 -8.74 13.72
N LEU A 556 12.85 -7.64 13.39
CA LEU A 556 13.39 -6.62 12.50
C LEU A 556 14.65 -5.97 13.11
N MET A 557 14.60 -5.52 14.37
CA MET A 557 15.72 -4.82 14.99
C MET A 557 16.97 -5.68 15.18
N ARG A 558 16.79 -7.00 15.34
CA ARG A 558 17.91 -7.95 15.48
C ARG A 558 18.54 -8.34 14.13
N SER A 559 17.89 -8.05 13.00
CA SER A 559 18.48 -8.27 11.68
C SER A 559 19.73 -7.40 11.48
N HIS A 560 20.73 -7.93 10.76
CA HIS A 560 21.84 -7.12 10.29
C HIS A 560 21.37 -6.05 9.28
N THR A 561 20.33 -6.31 8.49
CA THR A 561 19.69 -5.33 7.58
C THR A 561 19.23 -4.07 8.33
N TYR A 562 18.55 -4.20 9.48
CA TYR A 562 18.19 -3.04 10.30
C TYR A 562 19.41 -2.34 10.89
N GLN A 563 20.51 -3.07 11.09
CA GLN A 563 21.75 -2.57 11.66
C GLN A 563 22.75 -2.10 10.59
N LEU A 564 22.33 -1.86 9.35
CA LEU A 564 23.18 -1.24 8.34
C LEU A 564 23.33 0.27 8.58
N SER A 565 24.45 0.85 8.17
CA SER A 565 24.66 2.30 8.21
C SER A 565 23.79 3.00 7.17
N SER A 566 23.42 4.25 7.46
CA SER A 566 22.79 5.16 6.48
C SER A 566 23.77 5.78 5.48
N MET A 567 25.05 5.47 5.58
CA MET A 567 26.06 5.91 4.62
C MET A 567 26.11 4.92 3.45
N PRO A 568 25.69 5.32 2.24
CA PRO A 568 25.74 4.44 1.09
C PRO A 568 27.19 4.24 0.62
N THR A 569 27.43 3.11 -0.04
CA THR A 569 28.67 2.80 -0.75
C THR A 569 28.51 3.06 -2.25
N ALA A 570 29.61 3.00 -2.99
CA ALA A 570 29.56 3.09 -4.46
C ALA A 570 28.70 1.98 -5.10
N HIS A 571 28.47 0.87 -4.40
CA HIS A 571 27.68 -0.26 -4.89
C HIS A 571 26.17 -0.10 -4.68
N ASN A 572 25.73 0.86 -3.85
CA ASN A 572 24.33 0.92 -3.43
C ASN A 572 23.73 2.33 -3.32
N VAL A 573 24.50 3.37 -3.65
CA VAL A 573 24.02 4.78 -3.61
C VAL A 573 22.78 5.04 -4.47
N ALA A 574 22.56 4.25 -5.52
CA ALA A 574 21.38 4.35 -6.39
C ALA A 574 20.20 3.48 -5.92
N ASP A 575 20.40 2.60 -4.93
CA ASP A 575 19.33 1.75 -4.42
C ASP A 575 18.39 2.54 -3.51
N SER A 576 17.10 2.51 -3.83
CA SER A 576 16.06 3.18 -3.06
C SER A 576 14.92 2.23 -2.65
N LYS A 577 15.02 0.94 -2.97
CA LYS A 577 13.91 -0.02 -2.81
C LYS A 577 14.27 -1.40 -2.25
N ASN A 578 15.56 -1.75 -2.21
CA ASN A 578 16.01 -3.10 -1.86
C ASN A 578 16.70 -3.20 -0.49
N PHE A 579 16.70 -2.12 0.29
CA PHE A 579 17.18 -2.10 1.68
C PHE A 579 18.66 -2.47 1.82
N SER A 580 19.49 -2.04 0.86
CA SER A 580 20.95 -2.18 0.91
C SER A 580 21.62 -1.30 1.96
N HIS A 581 20.91 -0.32 2.52
CA HIS A 581 21.40 0.57 3.57
C HIS A 581 20.21 1.12 4.37
N SER A 582 20.46 1.69 5.55
CA SER A 582 19.41 2.33 6.34
C SER A 582 18.96 3.62 5.67
N MET A 583 17.66 3.76 5.41
CA MET A 583 17.12 4.99 4.85
C MET A 583 16.98 6.05 5.93
N ARG A 584 17.31 7.29 5.60
CA ARG A 584 17.13 8.43 6.50
C ARG A 584 15.65 8.80 6.56
N LYS A 585 15.06 8.73 7.75
CA LYS A 585 13.64 8.99 8.02
C LYS A 585 13.50 10.29 8.77
N ARG A 586 12.74 11.25 8.24
CA ARG A 586 12.43 12.48 8.98
C ARG A 586 11.66 12.14 10.25
N LEU A 587 12.01 12.76 11.37
CA LEU A 587 11.23 12.64 12.60
C LEU A 587 9.83 13.24 12.41
N SER A 588 8.81 12.57 12.98
CA SER A 588 7.46 13.11 12.98
C SER A 588 7.39 14.39 13.81
N ALA A 589 6.34 15.18 13.60
CA ALA A 589 6.18 16.48 14.24
C ALA A 589 6.26 16.40 15.78
N GLU A 590 5.59 15.43 16.37
CA GLU A 590 5.51 15.17 17.80
C GLU A 590 6.86 14.69 18.35
N VAL A 591 7.50 13.74 17.67
CA VAL A 591 8.83 13.21 18.05
C VAL A 591 9.88 14.33 18.01
N LEU A 592 9.86 15.17 16.97
CA LEU A 592 10.81 16.26 16.84
C LEU A 592 10.56 17.35 17.90
N LEU A 593 9.30 17.71 18.17
CA LEU A 593 8.98 18.68 19.22
C LEU A 593 9.39 18.17 20.60
N ASP A 594 9.10 16.90 20.89
CA ASP A 594 9.50 16.27 22.13
C ASP A 594 11.03 16.16 22.26
N ALA A 595 11.73 15.88 21.15
CA ALA A 595 13.19 15.90 21.11
C ALA A 595 13.75 17.31 21.42
N VAL A 596 13.19 18.36 20.83
CA VAL A 596 13.57 19.75 21.15
C VAL A 596 13.33 20.05 22.63
N CYS A 597 12.18 19.65 23.17
CA CYS A 597 11.88 19.83 24.59
C CYS A 597 12.81 19.02 25.51
N ASP A 598 13.20 17.81 25.10
CA ASP A 598 14.12 16.94 25.85
C ASP A 598 15.54 17.52 25.89
N VAL A 599 16.01 18.08 24.78
CA VAL A 599 17.34 18.67 24.66
C VAL A 599 17.43 20.00 25.40
N THR A 600 16.43 20.86 25.26
CA THR A 600 16.39 22.17 25.93
C THR A 600 16.02 22.05 27.41
N GLY A 601 15.30 20.99 27.79
CA GLY A 601 14.72 20.84 29.13
C GLY A 601 13.49 21.73 29.37
N VAL A 602 12.93 22.35 28.32
CA VAL A 602 11.79 23.26 28.39
C VAL A 602 10.61 22.66 27.63
N ARG A 603 9.57 22.24 28.38
CA ARG A 603 8.37 21.59 27.83
C ARG A 603 7.36 22.60 27.29
N ASP A 604 6.63 22.20 26.25
CA ASP A 604 5.40 22.87 25.85
C ASP A 604 4.22 22.41 26.71
N SER A 605 3.13 23.18 26.66
CA SER A 605 1.85 22.80 27.26
C SER A 605 0.80 22.62 26.17
N PHE A 606 -0.02 21.59 26.30
CA PHE A 606 -1.06 21.24 25.33
C PHE A 606 -2.42 21.26 26.01
N SER A 607 -3.40 21.94 25.42
CA SER A 607 -4.75 22.03 25.98
C SER A 607 -5.42 20.64 26.05
N GLY A 608 -6.18 20.37 27.12
CA GLY A 608 -6.86 19.09 27.28
C GLY A 608 -5.93 17.89 27.53
N THR A 609 -4.70 18.14 28.00
CA THR A 609 -3.74 17.13 28.47
C THR A 609 -3.26 17.46 29.89
N ALA A 610 -2.59 16.52 30.55
CA ALA A 610 -2.01 16.76 31.87
C ALA A 610 -0.82 17.74 31.80
N PRO A 611 -0.54 18.52 32.86
CA PRO A 611 0.64 19.37 32.91
C PRO A 611 1.93 18.57 32.66
N GLY A 612 2.78 19.05 31.77
CA GLY A 612 4.04 18.38 31.40
C GLY A 612 3.89 17.21 30.42
N ALA A 613 2.69 16.99 29.86
CA ALA A 613 2.47 15.99 28.81
C ALA A 613 3.39 16.21 27.60
N ARG A 614 3.83 15.10 27.01
CA ARG A 614 4.58 15.07 25.76
C ARG A 614 3.66 15.32 24.57
N ALA A 615 4.22 15.80 23.45
CA ALA A 615 3.49 15.93 22.20
C ALA A 615 2.92 14.58 21.73
N MET A 616 3.67 13.48 21.94
CA MET A 616 3.22 12.11 21.68
C MET A 616 2.01 11.65 22.53
N GLN A 617 1.68 12.36 23.60
CA GLN A 617 0.53 12.07 24.47
C GLN A 617 -0.72 12.85 24.08
N THR A 618 -0.65 13.63 22.99
CA THR A 618 -1.80 14.33 22.46
C THR A 618 -2.75 13.36 21.76
N TRP A 619 -4.05 13.56 21.99
CA TRP A 619 -5.10 12.68 21.48
C TRP A 619 -5.92 13.31 20.34
N ASN A 620 -5.65 14.56 19.95
CA ASN A 620 -6.35 15.20 18.83
C ASN A 620 -5.48 16.24 18.09
N HIS A 621 -5.85 16.54 16.84
CA HIS A 621 -5.15 17.50 15.97
C HIS A 621 -5.58 18.97 16.17
N LYS A 622 -6.55 19.26 17.04
CA LYS A 622 -7.10 20.63 17.23
C LYS A 622 -6.34 21.47 18.24
N LEU A 623 -5.23 20.96 18.75
CA LEU A 623 -4.39 21.63 19.73
C LEU A 623 -3.61 22.75 19.06
N ASP A 624 -3.49 23.90 19.71
CA ASP A 624 -2.73 25.03 19.17
C ASP A 624 -1.22 24.72 19.21
N SER A 625 -0.57 24.60 18.05
CA SER A 625 0.88 24.41 17.94
C SER A 625 1.39 24.66 16.52
N ASP A 626 1.96 25.85 16.31
CA ASP A 626 2.62 26.22 15.05
C ASP A 626 3.72 25.23 14.64
N PHE A 627 4.41 24.63 15.63
CA PHE A 627 5.46 23.65 15.38
C PHE A 627 4.86 22.37 14.79
N LEU A 628 3.83 21.81 15.44
CA LEU A 628 3.24 20.57 14.94
C LEU A 628 2.63 20.74 13.54
N ASP A 629 2.02 21.90 13.29
CA ASP A 629 1.47 22.25 11.97
C ASP A 629 2.57 22.41 10.92
N ALA A 630 3.65 23.15 11.22
CA ALA A 630 4.77 23.33 10.29
C ALA A 630 5.45 22.00 9.91
N PHE A 631 5.48 21.04 10.83
CA PHE A 631 6.09 19.71 10.63
C PHE A 631 5.14 18.65 10.08
N GLY A 632 3.91 19.04 9.73
CA GLY A 632 2.96 18.22 8.99
C GLY A 632 2.28 17.17 9.86
N ARG A 633 1.85 17.52 11.08
CA ARG A 633 0.96 16.63 11.86
C ARG A 633 -0.27 16.24 11.00
N PRO A 634 -0.71 14.98 11.03
CA PRO A 634 -1.89 14.56 10.27
C PRO A 634 -3.15 15.33 10.63
N ASN A 635 -3.92 15.71 9.62
CA ASN A 635 -5.20 16.39 9.80
C ASN A 635 -6.34 15.37 9.71
N ALA A 636 -6.92 14.97 10.85
CA ALA A 636 -8.03 14.01 10.87
C ALA A 636 -9.33 14.53 10.20
N SER A 637 -9.35 15.77 9.70
CA SER A 637 -10.42 16.30 8.83
C SER A 637 -10.29 15.87 7.37
N GLN A 638 -9.11 15.43 6.93
CA GLN A 638 -8.92 14.82 5.63
C GLN A 638 -9.55 13.41 5.63
N GLU A 639 -9.91 12.89 4.45
CA GLU A 639 -10.43 11.54 4.33
C GLU A 639 -9.29 10.54 4.64
N CYS A 640 -9.34 9.92 5.82
CA CYS A 640 -8.39 8.87 6.22
C CYS A 640 -8.40 7.69 5.24
N PRO A 641 -7.24 7.02 5.03
CA PRO A 641 -6.01 7.12 5.84
C PRO A 641 -5.10 8.30 5.50
N CYS A 642 -4.69 9.04 6.54
CA CYS A 642 -3.68 10.08 6.45
C CYS A 642 -2.30 9.49 6.78
N GLU A 643 -1.65 8.84 5.82
CA GLU A 643 -0.25 8.46 6.00
C GLU A 643 0.63 9.71 6.21
N ARG A 644 1.60 9.62 7.13
CA ARG A 644 2.43 10.78 7.51
C ARG A 644 3.35 11.19 6.36
N ASP A 645 3.22 12.44 5.88
CA ASP A 645 4.15 12.98 4.89
C ASP A 645 5.51 13.27 5.55
N ARG A 646 6.53 12.47 5.20
CA ARG A 646 7.90 12.61 5.70
C ARG A 646 8.77 13.49 4.80
N LYS A 647 8.23 14.06 3.71
CA LYS A 647 9.00 14.94 2.83
C LYS A 647 9.45 16.21 3.56
N PRO A 648 10.68 16.68 3.28
CA PRO A 648 11.16 17.94 3.81
C PRO A 648 10.48 19.12 3.11
N SER A 649 10.29 20.23 3.82
CA SER A 649 9.79 21.48 3.23
C SER A 649 10.64 22.68 3.65
N VAL A 650 10.61 23.74 2.82
CA VAL A 650 11.27 25.01 3.14
C VAL A 650 10.67 25.63 4.41
N VAL A 651 9.36 25.47 4.62
CA VAL A 651 8.66 25.97 5.81
C VAL A 651 9.24 25.35 7.09
N GLN A 652 9.54 24.05 7.09
CA GLN A 652 10.13 23.34 8.23
C GLN A 652 11.53 23.88 8.56
N ALA A 653 12.38 24.04 7.55
CA ALA A 653 13.73 24.58 7.74
C ALA A 653 13.68 26.03 8.28
N LEU A 654 12.83 26.88 7.70
CA LEU A 654 12.65 28.26 8.18
C LEU A 654 12.07 28.31 9.59
N HIS A 655 11.20 27.37 9.97
CA HIS A 655 10.65 27.29 11.32
C HIS A 655 11.74 27.01 12.36
N LEU A 656 12.64 26.02 12.13
CA LEU A 656 13.74 25.73 13.07
C LEU A 656 14.74 26.88 13.21
N MET A 657 14.94 27.66 12.15
CA MET A 657 15.87 28.79 12.21
C MET A 657 15.27 30.00 12.93
N ASN A 658 13.97 30.27 12.73
CA ASN A 658 13.37 31.59 13.03
C ASN A 658 12.21 31.58 14.04
N SER A 659 11.74 30.41 14.50
CA SER A 659 10.60 30.33 15.43
C SER A 659 10.91 31.02 16.77
N SER A 660 10.10 32.01 17.15
CA SER A 660 10.27 32.72 18.42
C SER A 660 10.17 31.79 19.62
N ARG A 661 9.23 30.83 19.60
CA ARG A 661 9.09 29.82 20.67
C ARG A 661 10.36 28.96 20.80
N LEU A 662 11.00 28.60 19.69
CA LEU A 662 12.25 27.85 19.76
C LEU A 662 13.39 28.72 20.31
N GLN A 663 13.48 29.98 19.89
CA GLN A 663 14.46 30.92 20.41
C GLN A 663 14.27 31.20 21.91
N GLU A 664 13.03 31.25 22.39
CA GLU A 664 12.71 31.36 23.83
C GLU A 664 13.16 30.11 24.61
N LYS A 665 13.03 28.90 24.05
CA LYS A 665 13.54 27.67 24.69
C LYS A 665 15.06 27.64 24.81
N LEU A 666 15.76 28.26 23.86
CA LEU A 666 17.22 28.35 23.86
C LEU A 666 17.72 29.45 24.80
N SER A 667 17.15 30.65 24.68
CA SER A 667 17.58 31.84 25.44
C SER A 667 16.90 32.01 26.80
N GLY A 668 16.01 31.09 27.19
CA GLY A 668 15.20 31.18 28.40
C GLY A 668 15.99 31.20 29.71
N SER A 669 15.30 31.55 30.80
CA SER A 669 15.87 31.60 32.17
C SER A 669 15.77 30.26 32.92
N GLU A 670 15.39 29.19 32.24
CA GLU A 670 15.16 27.85 32.77
C GLU A 670 15.69 26.79 31.77
N GLY A 671 15.74 25.52 32.19
CA GLY A 671 16.16 24.41 31.34
C GLY A 671 17.66 24.09 31.35
N ARG A 672 18.05 23.18 30.46
CA ARG A 672 19.42 22.65 30.34
C ARG A 672 20.41 23.68 29.81
N VAL A 673 19.96 24.55 28.89
CA VAL A 673 20.80 25.60 28.31
C VAL A 673 21.36 26.53 29.38
N LYS A 674 20.51 27.02 30.28
CA LYS A 674 20.94 27.79 31.45
C LYS A 674 21.89 26.99 32.33
N THR A 675 21.56 25.74 32.62
CA THR A 675 22.37 24.87 33.49
C THR A 675 23.80 24.73 32.94
N TRP A 676 23.95 24.52 31.63
CA TRP A 676 25.25 24.45 30.97
C TRP A 676 25.99 25.81 30.93
N ALA A 677 25.25 26.89 30.68
CA ALA A 677 25.79 28.24 30.65
C ALA A 677 26.34 28.70 32.01
N GLU A 678 25.68 28.32 33.10
CA GLU A 678 26.04 28.67 34.49
C GLU A 678 26.93 27.63 35.16
N SER A 679 27.13 26.46 34.54
CA SER A 679 28.00 25.41 35.08
C SER A 679 29.46 25.86 35.23
N ALA A 680 30.11 25.39 36.29
CA ALA A 680 31.55 25.54 36.52
C ALA A 680 32.42 24.59 35.68
N ASP A 681 31.80 23.67 34.93
CA ASP A 681 32.52 22.67 34.13
C ASP A 681 33.36 23.32 33.02
N PRO A 682 34.50 22.73 32.64
CA PRO A 682 35.25 23.15 31.47
C PRO A 682 34.38 23.17 30.21
N VAL A 683 34.59 24.16 29.32
CA VAL A 683 33.85 24.26 28.05
C VAL A 683 33.85 22.95 27.24
N PRO A 684 34.98 22.21 27.12
CA PRO A 684 34.97 20.91 26.43
C PRO A 684 33.97 19.90 27.00
N ASP A 685 33.75 19.90 28.33
CA ASP A 685 32.80 18.99 28.97
C ASP A 685 31.37 19.42 28.72
N VAL A 686 31.10 20.72 28.71
CA VAL A 686 29.79 21.26 28.28
C VAL A 686 29.48 20.90 26.84
N VAL A 687 30.46 21.04 25.93
CA VAL A 687 30.27 20.64 24.52
C VAL A 687 29.94 19.14 24.43
N ARG A 688 30.61 18.28 25.20
CA ARG A 688 30.28 16.84 25.25
C ARG A 688 28.85 16.59 25.71
N GLU A 689 28.40 17.26 26.77
CA GLU A 689 27.04 17.11 27.30
C GLU A 689 25.97 17.61 26.31
N ILE A 690 26.22 18.70 25.57
CA ILE A 690 25.32 19.18 24.52
C ILE A 690 25.15 18.12 23.40
N TYR A 691 26.25 17.53 22.93
CA TYR A 691 26.21 16.49 21.89
C TYR A 691 25.53 15.20 22.38
N LEU A 692 25.81 14.79 23.62
CA LEU A 692 25.15 13.63 24.23
C LEU A 692 23.64 13.85 24.33
N ALA A 693 23.20 15.03 24.76
CA ALA A 693 21.78 15.35 24.84
C ALA A 693 21.10 15.39 23.46
N THR A 694 21.79 15.92 22.44
CA THR A 694 21.20 16.22 21.12
C THR A 694 21.25 15.03 20.16
N TYR A 695 22.41 14.38 20.06
CA TYR A 695 22.63 13.26 19.13
C TYR A 695 22.66 11.90 19.82
N GLY A 696 22.89 11.84 21.14
CA GLY A 696 23.09 10.57 21.84
C GLY A 696 24.48 9.97 21.59
N ARG A 697 25.45 10.81 21.21
CA ARG A 697 26.85 10.43 21.00
C ARG A 697 27.79 11.55 21.41
N LEU A 698 29.08 11.23 21.52
CA LEU A 698 30.13 12.23 21.70
C LEU A 698 30.40 12.99 20.38
N PRO A 699 30.88 14.24 20.45
CA PRO A 699 31.31 14.98 19.27
C PRO A 699 32.54 14.30 18.66
N GLN A 700 32.61 14.28 17.34
CA GLN A 700 33.82 13.94 16.60
C GLN A 700 34.90 15.01 16.83
N ALA A 701 36.17 14.67 16.54
CA ALA A 701 37.28 15.58 16.79
C ALA A 701 37.12 16.95 16.09
N GLU A 702 36.66 16.95 14.83
CA GLU A 702 36.44 18.18 14.05
C GLU A 702 35.25 19.00 14.56
N GLU A 703 34.17 18.32 14.96
CA GLU A 703 32.98 18.91 15.58
C GLU A 703 33.34 19.61 16.90
N ALA A 704 34.07 18.90 17.78
CA ALA A 704 34.54 19.43 19.04
C ALA A 704 35.48 20.63 18.84
N GLN A 705 36.44 20.54 17.91
CA GLN A 705 37.36 21.63 17.62
C GLN A 705 36.62 22.86 17.06
N THR A 706 35.59 22.65 16.24
CA THR A 706 34.77 23.75 15.69
C THR A 706 33.97 24.46 16.79
N ALA A 707 33.32 23.71 17.68
CA ALA A 707 32.62 24.28 18.84
C ALA A 707 33.60 25.06 19.75
N LEU A 708 34.74 24.46 20.11
CA LEU A 708 35.72 25.11 20.98
C LEU A 708 36.32 26.38 20.37
N ARG A 709 36.56 26.39 19.06
CA ARG A 709 37.00 27.61 18.35
C ARG A 709 35.95 28.71 18.41
N TYR A 710 34.66 28.37 18.34
CA TYR A 710 33.57 29.34 18.47
C TYR A 710 33.53 29.96 19.87
N PHE A 711 33.59 29.14 20.92
CA PHE A 711 33.65 29.62 22.32
C PHE A 711 34.87 30.52 22.61
N ALA A 712 35.96 30.36 21.87
CA ALA A 712 37.18 31.15 22.05
C ALA A 712 37.15 32.51 21.30
N GLN A 713 36.11 32.81 20.51
CA GLN A 713 36.04 34.07 19.77
C GLN A 713 35.84 35.28 20.71
N PRO A 714 36.52 36.42 20.46
CA PRO A 714 36.34 37.62 21.27
C PRO A 714 34.89 38.10 21.29
N GLY A 715 34.35 38.38 22.48
CA GLY A 715 32.98 38.88 22.66
C GLY A 715 31.91 37.80 22.82
N ILE A 716 32.24 36.52 22.61
CA ILE A 716 31.31 35.42 22.85
C ILE A 716 31.29 35.09 24.35
N SER A 717 30.13 35.29 24.98
CA SER A 717 29.92 34.83 26.35
C SER A 717 29.71 33.31 26.37
N ARG A 718 29.96 32.67 27.53
CA ARG A 718 29.69 31.23 27.69
C ARG A 718 28.24 30.89 27.36
N ARG A 719 27.30 31.73 27.80
CA ARG A 719 25.87 31.58 27.52
C ARG A 719 25.59 31.60 26.01
N GLN A 720 26.09 32.62 25.31
CA GLN A 720 25.96 32.75 23.86
C GLN A 720 26.53 31.52 23.14
N GLY A 721 27.72 31.04 23.56
CA GLY A 721 28.34 29.86 22.99
C GLY A 721 27.49 28.58 23.14
N VAL A 722 26.84 28.37 24.29
CA VAL A 722 25.93 27.23 24.51
C VAL A 722 24.68 27.35 23.63
N GLU A 723 24.06 28.53 23.62
CA GLU A 723 22.84 28.81 22.84
C GLU A 723 23.09 28.57 21.34
N ASP A 724 24.16 29.12 20.77
CA ASP A 724 24.47 29.03 19.34
C ASP A 724 24.91 27.62 18.92
N VAL A 725 25.73 26.95 19.73
CA VAL A 725 26.12 25.56 19.44
C VAL A 725 24.89 24.67 19.44
N LEU A 726 24.03 24.78 20.44
CA LEU A 726 22.80 23.98 20.47
C LEU A 726 21.88 24.33 19.29
N TRP A 727 21.69 25.62 18.98
CA TRP A 727 20.91 26.06 17.83
C TRP A 727 21.43 25.44 16.52
N ALA A 728 22.75 25.42 16.31
CA ALA A 728 23.35 24.82 15.13
C ALA A 728 23.09 23.31 15.03
N LEU A 729 23.15 22.58 16.16
CA LEU A 729 22.87 21.14 16.17
C LEU A 729 21.38 20.84 15.90
N LEU A 730 20.46 21.61 16.49
CA LEU A 730 19.01 21.44 16.26
C LEU A 730 18.60 21.70 14.80
N ASN A 731 19.36 22.53 14.08
CA ASN A 731 19.15 22.83 12.67
C ASN A 731 19.89 21.87 11.72
N SER A 732 20.56 20.84 12.23
CA SER A 732 21.29 19.87 11.42
C SER A 732 20.41 18.75 10.88
N ALA A 733 20.86 18.11 9.80
CA ALA A 733 20.22 16.89 9.30
C ALA A 733 20.29 15.73 10.30
N GLU A 734 21.35 15.61 11.11
CA GLU A 734 21.49 14.53 12.09
C GLU A 734 20.45 14.62 13.22
N PHE A 735 20.03 15.85 13.57
CA PHE A 735 18.96 16.04 14.54
C PHE A 735 17.58 15.69 13.97
N VAL A 736 17.28 16.19 12.77
CA VAL A 736 15.93 16.13 12.17
C VAL A 736 15.62 14.77 11.55
N PHE A 737 16.64 13.95 11.25
CA PHE A 737 16.49 12.61 10.66
C PHE A 737 16.93 11.50 11.61
N ASN A 738 16.09 10.47 11.74
CA ASN A 738 16.52 9.15 12.15
C ASN A 738 17.32 8.52 11.00
N HIS A 739 18.48 7.95 11.29
CA HIS A 739 19.44 7.50 10.28
C HIS A 739 19.91 6.09 10.58
#